data_AF-A0A7L1AC60-F1
#
_entry.id   AF-A0A7L1AC60-F1
#
_cell.length_a   1.000
_cell.length_b   1.000
_cell.length_c   1.000
_cell.angle_alpha   90.00
_cell.angle_beta   90.00
_cell.angle_gamma   90.00
#
_symmetry.space_group_name_H-M   'P 1'
#
loop_
_entity.id
_entity.type
_entity.pdbx_description
1 polymer ?
#
loop_
_entity_poly.entity_id
_entity_poly.type
_entity_poly.pdbx_seq_one_letter_code
_entity_poly.pdbx_strand_id
1 'polypeptide(L)'
;LKLEMPTINLDGEVTVLATVPEVVQSLKSCAVTWQKLISRVLEEQLEKVPQGNGPLAEIDLWREKNATLSALAEQIKLPEVQKVLEILQEAESEFTEDLLIVLNDLRKHHMEAQDNVKFLSTLERHLKNLSTGTGADVISNTIPSLLNALRMVWIMSRHYNKDERMVPLLERISWEISVRVRKVVDLQTLFREDIAAAKMKVTEAKATLEQWKKCYFITCIQVEESGSERYWKFDAKRLFEKTDYMASICQELHDIFQVTEELYNIFIPELTTVTENPECISELWREINIIISPMEDLSFDPFNMENARDWELVMEEFREDVTVEIVKQIFVQNLKAPPLYKNHPPVAGAISWSRSLFRRIQHTIIRFQEVEELLATERGKEVKQMYLQVAKKMKEYEDQKYRQWRERTEHMLPSLLKDTLLTVSFAVEEPVTTKKGICFALNFSPEIQEIIIETKYMEQLGLPVPEMARYVALQEDKYLRYTSKLKAMLDRYHKLMEMMNEAETKLLDDYVQELWRILKAGHKRLTWKSVGIGEFIVQCTQTIGKLELLVHYIHNISEDINSKLWSIESTNLFKFPRSINGDKLPGAKEFFDDVKCEQVKDVEHMVRKYSAIPQLLIEVEGRIAHTNSGKSPKLASYYAYWEHRIYQVLTQLIVKNLQVFNATVLANVPLLQIEAVLSVPEVTLQPNASEIEKMTVQAIQDCVEVTKSFVRWMHGTCIECPPQHVKADEVVTFSFYSDVSQSPLIIEQAVLITQNIHKLLASLNEYLNQWKRYDLVWKSDKGTVLDRFAAEKPACVIFDEHLQFYRKVAQEVTQETLIKDEQFIRLQLAPLASAVQENARSWVMSLGKLLNELAREELFRLQDEIQVG
;
A
#
# COMPACT_ATOMS: atom_id res chain seq x y z
N LEU A 1 -34.42 34.68 74.88
CA LEU A 1 -33.82 35.30 76.08
C LEU A 1 -34.48 36.65 76.30
N LYS A 2 -35.09 36.91 77.46
CA LYS A 2 -35.73 38.21 77.77
C LYS A 2 -35.41 38.62 79.22
N LEU A 3 -34.99 39.87 79.43
CA LEU A 3 -34.87 40.48 80.75
C LEU A 3 -36.28 40.85 81.24
N GLU A 4 -36.71 40.28 82.36
CA GLU A 4 -38.03 40.59 82.95
C GLU A 4 -37.99 41.97 83.62
N MET A 5 -38.96 42.82 83.32
CA MET A 5 -39.06 44.16 83.93
C MET A 5 -39.97 44.11 85.16
N PRO A 6 -39.70 44.91 86.21
CA PRO A 6 -40.58 44.99 87.37
C PRO A 6 -41.86 45.75 87.00
N THR A 7 -42.99 45.43 87.64
CA THR A 7 -44.30 46.07 87.41
C THR A 7 -44.45 47.45 88.04
N ILE A 8 -43.34 48.12 88.36
CA ILE A 8 -43.29 49.40 89.08
C ILE A 8 -43.27 50.55 88.08
N ASN A 9 -44.00 51.64 88.39
CA ASN A 9 -43.96 52.85 87.58
C ASN A 9 -42.60 53.57 87.74
N LEU A 10 -41.88 53.72 86.62
CA LEU A 10 -40.57 54.34 86.54
C LEU A 10 -40.61 55.78 86.00
N ASP A 11 -41.77 56.46 85.92
CA ASP A 11 -41.91 57.78 85.29
C ASP A 11 -41.29 58.95 86.11
N GLY A 12 -40.86 58.72 87.35
CA GLY A 12 -40.24 59.73 88.23
C GLY A 12 -38.77 60.07 87.91
N GLU A 13 -38.24 61.14 88.53
CA GLU A 13 -36.82 61.49 88.49
C GLU A 13 -35.95 60.47 89.26
N VAL A 14 -34.77 60.15 88.73
CA VAL A 14 -33.87 59.11 89.24
C VAL A 14 -33.48 59.35 90.71
N THR A 15 -33.16 60.59 91.07
CA THR A 15 -32.77 61.00 92.43
C THR A 15 -33.89 60.80 93.45
N VAL A 16 -35.15 60.97 93.04
CA VAL A 16 -36.32 60.75 93.91
C VAL A 16 -36.58 59.26 94.10
N LEU A 17 -36.60 58.50 93.01
CA LEU A 17 -36.86 57.06 93.04
C LEU A 17 -35.77 56.29 93.79
N ALA A 18 -34.53 56.78 93.79
CA ALA A 18 -33.41 56.20 94.54
C ALA A 18 -33.55 56.33 96.07
N THR A 19 -34.38 57.27 96.57
CA THR A 19 -34.62 57.44 98.02
C THR A 19 -35.77 56.60 98.56
N VAL A 20 -36.56 55.94 97.70
CA VAL A 20 -37.74 55.14 98.09
C VAL A 20 -37.35 53.67 98.32
N PRO A 21 -37.35 53.16 99.57
CA PRO A 21 -36.82 51.82 99.87
C PRO A 21 -37.56 50.68 99.17
N GLU A 22 -38.89 50.77 99.05
CA GLU A 22 -39.71 49.73 98.40
C GLU A 22 -39.41 49.61 96.90
N VAL A 23 -39.23 50.75 96.22
CA VAL A 23 -38.87 50.81 94.80
C VAL A 23 -37.48 50.24 94.62
N VAL A 24 -36.50 50.70 95.40
CA VAL A 24 -35.11 50.22 95.35
C VAL A 24 -35.02 48.71 95.63
N GLN A 25 -35.77 48.18 96.60
CA GLN A 25 -35.75 46.75 96.93
C GLN A 25 -36.34 45.87 95.81
N SER A 26 -37.41 46.31 95.16
CA SER A 26 -37.96 45.59 94.01
C SER A 26 -37.07 45.68 92.77
N LEU A 27 -36.43 46.83 92.52
CA LEU A 27 -35.44 46.98 91.47
C LEU A 27 -34.21 46.10 91.72
N LYS A 28 -33.76 45.97 92.98
CA LYS A 28 -32.70 45.02 93.39
C LYS A 28 -33.10 43.57 93.11
N SER A 29 -34.31 43.16 93.49
CA SER A 29 -34.80 41.80 93.20
C SER A 29 -34.82 41.52 91.69
N CYS A 30 -35.26 42.48 90.89
CA CYS A 30 -35.24 42.39 89.44
C CYS A 30 -33.80 42.26 88.91
N ALA A 31 -32.89 43.10 89.39
CA ALA A 31 -31.48 43.07 88.99
C ALA A 31 -30.76 41.75 89.39
N VAL A 32 -31.11 41.12 90.52
CA VAL A 32 -30.63 39.76 90.87
C VAL A 32 -31.07 38.72 89.83
N THR A 33 -32.31 38.80 89.34
CA THR A 33 -32.78 37.88 88.28
C THR A 33 -32.04 38.10 86.97
N TRP A 34 -31.74 39.36 86.62
CA TRP A 34 -30.92 39.68 85.45
C TRP A 34 -29.50 39.15 85.59
N GLN A 35 -28.86 39.35 86.74
CA GLN A 35 -27.51 38.85 87.02
C GLN A 35 -27.44 37.33 86.83
N LYS A 36 -28.35 36.57 87.45
CA LYS A 36 -28.40 35.10 87.32
C LYS A 36 -28.61 34.65 85.87
N LEU A 37 -29.50 35.31 85.13
CA LEU A 37 -29.75 34.98 83.73
C LEU A 37 -28.53 35.25 82.86
N ILE A 38 -27.88 36.41 83.03
CA ILE A 38 -26.70 36.80 82.25
C ILE A 38 -25.53 35.87 82.57
N SER A 39 -25.25 35.59 83.85
CA SER A 39 -24.19 34.67 84.25
C SER A 39 -24.40 33.26 83.68
N ARG A 40 -25.63 32.72 83.76
CA ARG A 40 -25.94 31.40 83.18
C ARG A 40 -25.71 31.37 81.68
N VAL A 41 -26.19 32.38 80.94
CA VAL A 41 -26.01 32.42 79.47
C VAL A 41 -24.54 32.58 79.10
N LEU A 42 -23.76 33.36 79.86
CA LEU A 42 -22.33 33.49 79.65
C LEU A 42 -21.59 32.17 79.85
N GLU A 43 -21.89 31.45 80.93
CA GLU A 43 -21.32 30.13 81.22
C GLU A 43 -21.66 29.13 80.10
N GLU A 44 -22.94 29.04 79.71
CA GLU A 44 -23.39 28.22 78.58
C GLU A 44 -22.67 28.59 77.27
N GLN A 45 -22.41 29.87 76.99
CA GLN A 45 -21.69 30.27 75.78
C GLN A 45 -20.18 29.99 75.85
N LEU A 46 -19.58 29.98 77.03
CA LEU A 46 -18.14 29.70 77.20
C LEU A 46 -17.83 28.22 76.97
N GLU A 47 -18.70 27.32 77.42
CA GLU A 47 -18.51 25.86 77.26
C GLU A 47 -18.79 25.31 75.85
N LYS A 48 -19.49 26.07 74.99
CA LYS A 48 -19.82 25.63 73.64
C LYS A 48 -18.57 25.40 72.78
N VAL A 49 -18.53 24.23 72.14
CA VAL A 49 -17.55 23.80 71.14
C VAL A 49 -18.14 23.76 69.73
N PRO A 50 -17.33 23.84 68.67
CA PRO A 50 -17.84 23.81 67.30
C PRO A 50 -18.45 22.45 66.94
N GLN A 51 -19.63 22.46 66.29
CA GLN A 51 -20.34 21.25 65.88
C GLN A 51 -19.86 20.74 64.51
N GLY A 52 -19.20 19.58 64.48
CA GLY A 52 -18.61 18.97 63.28
C GLY A 52 -17.09 19.11 63.23
N ASN A 53 -16.44 18.41 62.28
CA ASN A 53 -14.96 18.35 62.17
C ASN A 53 -14.37 19.38 61.21
N GLY A 54 -15.18 19.93 60.29
CA GLY A 54 -14.73 20.91 59.31
C GLY A 54 -14.48 22.30 59.88
N PRO A 55 -13.86 23.20 59.11
CA PRO A 55 -13.49 24.54 59.56
C PRO A 55 -14.67 25.53 59.55
N LEU A 56 -15.74 25.26 58.79
CA LEU A 56 -16.96 26.10 58.81
C LEU A 56 -17.68 26.08 60.16
N ALA A 57 -17.58 24.97 60.89
CA ALA A 57 -18.16 24.83 62.23
C ALA A 57 -17.65 25.89 63.21
N GLU A 58 -16.39 26.34 63.06
CA GLU A 58 -15.82 27.41 63.88
C GLU A 58 -16.52 28.75 63.61
N ILE A 59 -16.82 29.06 62.34
CA ILE A 59 -17.55 30.28 61.98
C ILE A 59 -18.97 30.25 62.57
N ASP A 60 -19.65 29.12 62.44
CA ASP A 60 -21.01 28.94 62.93
C ASP A 60 -21.09 29.05 64.45
N LEU A 61 -20.10 28.50 65.17
CA LEU A 61 -19.97 28.68 66.62
C LEU A 61 -19.91 30.16 67.00
N TRP A 62 -19.02 30.95 66.38
CA TRP A 62 -18.88 32.37 66.71
C TRP A 62 -20.10 33.19 66.32
N ARG A 63 -20.78 32.84 65.22
CA ARG A 63 -22.06 33.45 64.81
C ARG A 63 -23.13 33.21 65.86
N GLU A 64 -23.24 31.99 66.37
CA GLU A 64 -24.21 31.63 67.40
C GLU A 64 -23.92 32.36 68.73
N LYS A 65 -22.64 32.40 69.16
CA LYS A 65 -22.23 33.17 70.35
C LYS A 65 -22.57 34.65 70.20
N ASN A 66 -22.26 35.26 69.06
CA ASN A 66 -22.57 36.68 68.80
C ASN A 66 -24.08 36.94 68.76
N ALA A 67 -24.87 36.08 68.11
CA ALA A 67 -26.33 36.23 68.05
C ALA A 67 -26.96 36.17 69.46
N THR A 68 -26.51 35.23 70.29
CA THR A 68 -27.02 35.05 71.66
C THR A 68 -26.63 36.22 72.57
N LEU A 69 -25.36 36.64 72.53
CA LEU A 69 -24.85 37.72 73.39
C LEU A 69 -25.33 39.10 72.93
N SER A 70 -25.47 39.33 71.62
CA SER A 70 -26.01 40.60 71.10
C SER A 70 -27.47 40.79 71.50
N ALA A 71 -28.28 39.72 71.48
CA ALA A 71 -29.67 39.78 71.93
C ALA A 71 -29.82 40.20 73.40
N LEU A 72 -28.87 39.82 74.27
CA LEU A 72 -28.83 40.28 75.67
C LEU A 72 -28.26 41.70 75.80
N ALA A 73 -27.20 42.03 75.05
CA ALA A 73 -26.57 43.34 75.08
C ALA A 73 -27.52 44.46 74.59
N GLU A 74 -28.33 44.20 73.56
CA GLU A 74 -29.33 45.16 73.08
C GLU A 74 -30.48 45.38 74.08
N GLN A 75 -30.86 44.35 74.84
CA GLN A 75 -31.87 44.50 75.89
C GLN A 75 -31.38 45.39 77.03
N ILE A 76 -30.10 45.36 77.35
CA ILE A 76 -29.52 46.24 78.39
C ILE A 76 -29.56 47.70 77.95
N LYS A 77 -29.43 47.99 76.65
CA LYS A 77 -29.47 49.35 76.11
C LYS A 77 -30.88 49.96 76.07
N LEU A 78 -31.93 49.20 76.36
CA LEU A 78 -33.30 49.72 76.41
C LEU A 78 -33.39 50.84 77.46
N PRO A 79 -34.08 51.95 77.16
CA PRO A 79 -34.10 53.13 78.03
C PRO A 79 -34.67 52.81 79.42
N GLU A 80 -35.63 51.90 79.51
CA GLU A 80 -36.21 51.48 80.78
C GLU A 80 -35.21 50.67 81.62
N VAL A 81 -34.38 49.85 80.99
CA VAL A 81 -33.34 49.05 81.67
C VAL A 81 -32.19 49.96 82.13
N GLN A 82 -31.78 50.92 81.30
CA GLN A 82 -30.78 51.94 81.68
C GLN A 82 -31.26 52.78 82.87
N LYS A 83 -32.53 53.20 82.87
CA LYS A 83 -33.12 53.94 83.99
C LYS A 83 -33.10 53.15 85.30
N VAL A 84 -33.36 51.83 85.25
CA VAL A 84 -33.23 50.95 86.43
C VAL A 84 -31.78 50.90 86.95
N LEU A 85 -30.79 50.83 86.06
CA LEU A 85 -29.38 50.82 86.44
C LEU A 85 -28.94 52.16 87.06
N GLU A 86 -29.39 53.29 86.51
CA GLU A 86 -29.13 54.63 87.04
C GLU A 86 -29.72 54.81 88.46
N ILE A 87 -30.97 54.36 88.68
CA ILE A 87 -31.61 54.41 90.02
C ILE A 87 -30.84 53.55 91.04
N LEU A 88 -30.40 52.35 90.65
CA LEU A 88 -29.64 51.46 91.52
C LEU A 88 -28.22 51.97 91.79
N GLN A 89 -27.64 52.75 90.88
CA GLN A 89 -26.34 53.39 91.05
C GLN A 89 -26.41 54.60 91.98
N GLU A 90 -27.43 55.45 91.82
CA GLU A 90 -27.69 56.61 92.69
C GLU A 90 -28.04 56.21 94.13
N ALA A 91 -28.66 55.03 94.32
CA ALA A 91 -28.98 54.48 95.64
C ALA A 91 -27.78 53.84 96.39
N GLU A 92 -26.55 53.96 95.88
CA GLU A 92 -25.28 53.48 96.46
C GLU A 92 -25.35 52.07 97.09
N SER A 93 -25.92 51.11 96.36
CA SER A 93 -26.04 49.72 96.84
C SER A 93 -24.79 48.90 96.51
N GLU A 94 -24.22 48.17 97.48
CA GLU A 94 -23.10 47.21 97.26
C GLU A 94 -23.40 46.21 96.12
N PHE A 95 -24.65 45.73 96.02
CA PHE A 95 -25.11 44.84 94.95
C PHE A 95 -24.97 45.41 93.52
N THR A 96 -24.93 46.74 93.36
CA THR A 96 -24.79 47.38 92.06
C THR A 96 -23.41 47.12 91.46
N GLU A 97 -22.37 46.97 92.28
CA GLU A 97 -21.02 46.61 91.82
C GLU A 97 -20.98 45.20 91.22
N ASP A 98 -21.57 44.21 91.89
CA ASP A 98 -21.65 42.81 91.42
C ASP A 98 -22.41 42.68 90.08
N LEU A 99 -23.48 43.46 89.90
CA LEU A 99 -24.22 43.51 88.65
C LEU A 99 -23.40 44.17 87.54
N LEU A 100 -22.70 45.26 87.84
CA LEU A 100 -21.84 45.95 86.87
C LEU A 100 -20.70 45.06 86.38
N ILE A 101 -20.15 44.17 87.22
CA ILE A 101 -19.16 43.16 86.82
C ILE A 101 -19.75 42.23 85.75
N VAL A 102 -20.92 41.63 85.99
CA VAL A 102 -21.56 40.71 85.04
C VAL A 102 -21.97 41.41 83.74
N LEU A 103 -22.40 42.68 83.81
CA LEU A 103 -22.69 43.51 82.62
C LEU A 103 -21.42 43.88 81.85
N ASN A 104 -20.30 44.11 82.53
CA ASN A 104 -19.00 44.32 81.89
C ASN A 104 -18.50 43.05 81.21
N ASP A 105 -18.65 41.89 81.84
CA ASP A 105 -18.29 40.60 81.25
C ASP A 105 -19.15 40.30 80.02
N LEU A 106 -20.46 40.56 80.07
CA LEU A 106 -21.32 40.45 78.90
C LEU A 106 -20.88 41.38 77.77
N ARG A 107 -20.58 42.66 78.06
CA ARG A 107 -20.07 43.61 77.06
C ARG A 107 -18.76 43.14 76.45
N LYS A 108 -17.83 42.65 77.28
CA LYS A 108 -16.52 42.13 76.86
C LYS A 108 -16.68 40.91 75.94
N HIS A 109 -17.46 39.91 76.35
CA HIS A 109 -17.67 38.70 75.55
C HIS A 109 -18.51 38.96 74.29
N HIS A 110 -19.47 39.89 74.34
CA HIS A 110 -20.20 40.32 73.15
C HIS A 110 -19.27 41.00 72.14
N MET A 111 -18.42 41.94 72.59
CA MET A 111 -17.46 42.63 71.73
C MET A 111 -16.46 41.64 71.10
N GLU A 112 -15.97 40.69 71.90
CA GLU A 112 -15.11 39.62 71.43
C GLU A 112 -15.79 38.74 70.36
N ALA A 113 -17.03 38.30 70.62
CA ALA A 113 -17.78 37.49 69.67
C ALA A 113 -18.08 38.25 68.37
N GLN A 114 -18.44 39.53 68.46
CA GLN A 114 -18.69 40.40 67.32
C GLN A 114 -17.43 40.58 66.45
N ASP A 115 -16.29 40.85 67.07
CA ASP A 115 -15.02 41.03 66.35
C ASP A 115 -14.56 39.72 65.69
N ASN A 116 -14.63 38.60 66.42
CA ASN A 116 -14.29 37.29 65.88
C ASN A 116 -15.18 36.91 64.69
N VAL A 117 -16.51 37.13 64.75
CA VAL A 117 -17.40 36.89 63.61
C VAL A 117 -17.00 37.73 62.40
N LYS A 118 -16.65 39.00 62.60
CA LYS A 118 -16.24 39.90 61.51
C LYS A 118 -14.98 39.38 60.81
N PHE A 119 -13.95 38.99 61.57
CA PHE A 119 -12.71 38.46 61.01
C PHE A 119 -12.87 37.08 60.39
N LEU A 120 -13.55 36.15 61.05
CA LEU A 120 -13.79 34.80 60.53
C LEU A 120 -14.65 34.78 59.27
N SER A 121 -15.62 35.70 59.15
CA SER A 121 -16.44 35.82 57.94
C SER A 121 -15.61 36.17 56.69
N THR A 122 -14.41 36.77 56.84
CA THR A 122 -13.49 36.99 55.70
C THR A 122 -12.91 35.68 55.14
N LEU A 123 -12.89 34.62 55.94
CA LEU A 123 -12.37 33.31 55.57
C LEU A 123 -13.45 32.42 54.93
N GLU A 124 -14.73 32.69 55.17
CA GLU A 124 -15.85 31.81 54.85
C GLU A 124 -15.87 31.37 53.37
N ARG A 125 -15.61 32.27 52.43
CA ARG A 125 -15.58 31.93 51.00
C ARG A 125 -14.49 30.90 50.70
N HIS A 126 -13.30 31.08 51.25
CA HIS A 126 -12.18 30.17 51.05
C HIS A 126 -12.46 28.81 51.70
N LEU A 127 -13.02 28.78 52.90
CA LEU A 127 -13.40 27.55 53.58
C LEU A 127 -14.52 26.79 52.86
N LYS A 128 -15.51 27.51 52.29
CA LYS A 128 -16.54 26.93 51.43
C LYS A 128 -15.91 26.29 50.19
N ASN A 129 -15.01 27.00 49.50
CA ASN A 129 -14.28 26.46 48.34
C ASN A 129 -13.51 25.17 48.67
N LEU A 130 -12.86 25.09 49.84
CA LEU A 130 -12.21 23.85 50.28
C LEU A 130 -13.22 22.70 50.47
N SER A 131 -14.38 22.98 51.10
CA SER A 131 -15.39 21.96 51.34
C SER A 131 -16.11 21.49 50.08
N THR A 132 -16.44 22.39 49.13
CA THR A 132 -17.30 22.07 47.97
C THR A 132 -16.56 21.95 46.63
N GLY A 133 -15.24 22.21 46.57
CA GLY A 133 -14.47 22.17 45.31
C GLY A 133 -14.44 20.78 44.65
N THR A 134 -14.69 20.69 43.34
CA THR A 134 -14.82 19.41 42.63
C THR A 134 -13.49 18.70 42.36
N GLY A 135 -12.38 19.42 42.26
CA GLY A 135 -11.05 18.87 41.95
C GLY A 135 -9.96 19.29 42.95
N ALA A 136 -8.86 18.53 42.98
CA ALA A 136 -7.70 18.83 43.83
C ALA A 136 -7.01 20.14 43.41
N ASP A 137 -7.03 20.47 42.13
CA ASP A 137 -6.57 21.74 41.55
C ASP A 137 -7.27 22.98 42.18
N VAL A 138 -8.59 22.92 42.35
CA VAL A 138 -9.39 24.01 42.95
C VAL A 138 -8.98 24.23 44.41
N ILE A 139 -8.73 23.14 45.12
CA ILE A 139 -8.30 23.16 46.53
C ILE A 139 -6.89 23.75 46.63
N SER A 140 -5.95 23.24 45.82
CA SER A 140 -4.56 23.70 45.76
C SER A 140 -4.47 25.20 45.47
N ASN A 141 -5.27 25.70 44.52
CA ASN A 141 -5.31 27.12 44.17
C ASN A 141 -5.93 28.01 45.27
N THR A 142 -6.81 27.46 46.11
CA THR A 142 -7.46 28.20 47.20
C THR A 142 -6.54 28.37 48.41
N ILE A 143 -5.67 27.39 48.69
CA ILE A 143 -4.77 27.35 49.86
C ILE A 143 -3.93 28.64 50.04
N PRO A 144 -3.21 29.17 49.02
CA PRO A 144 -2.41 30.38 49.18
C PRO A 144 -3.23 31.59 49.65
N SER A 145 -4.41 31.78 49.04
CA SER A 145 -5.31 32.89 49.39
C SER A 145 -5.90 32.75 50.79
N LEU A 146 -6.22 31.52 51.20
CA LEU A 146 -6.69 31.21 52.55
C LEU A 146 -5.63 31.50 53.61
N LEU A 147 -4.39 31.03 53.41
CA LEU A 147 -3.29 31.26 54.35
C LEU A 147 -2.97 32.75 54.49
N ASN A 148 -3.00 33.51 53.39
CA ASN A 148 -2.85 34.96 53.46
C ASN A 148 -4.01 35.63 54.21
N ALA A 149 -5.25 35.15 54.05
CA ALA A 149 -6.38 35.68 54.81
C ALA A 149 -6.26 35.35 56.31
N LEU A 150 -5.83 34.13 56.65
CA LEU A 150 -5.51 33.72 58.03
C LEU A 150 -4.39 34.56 58.65
N ARG A 151 -3.35 34.88 57.86
CA ARG A 151 -2.29 35.82 58.24
C ARG A 151 -2.85 37.19 58.61
N MET A 152 -3.76 37.73 57.79
CA MET A 152 -4.41 39.01 58.10
C MET A 152 -5.25 38.94 59.37
N VAL A 153 -5.98 37.84 59.59
CA VAL A 153 -6.74 37.62 60.83
C VAL A 153 -5.80 37.55 62.05
N TRP A 154 -4.62 36.93 61.93
CA TRP A 154 -3.62 36.87 63.00
C TRP A 154 -3.05 38.25 63.36
N ILE A 155 -2.73 39.06 62.36
CA ILE A 155 -2.12 40.38 62.55
C ILE A 155 -3.15 41.40 63.06
N MET A 156 -4.35 41.41 62.48
CA MET A 156 -5.38 42.43 62.72
C MET A 156 -6.37 42.05 63.84
N SER A 157 -6.51 40.75 64.11
CA SER A 157 -7.18 40.12 65.25
C SER A 157 -6.90 40.83 66.56
N ARG A 158 -7.87 41.33 67.33
CA ARG A 158 -7.63 41.63 68.76
C ARG A 158 -7.87 40.43 69.66
N HIS A 159 -8.80 39.56 69.24
CA HIS A 159 -9.29 38.47 70.05
C HIS A 159 -8.98 37.09 69.45
N TYR A 160 -8.89 36.95 68.12
CA TYR A 160 -8.69 35.66 67.46
C TYR A 160 -7.22 35.27 67.28
N ASN A 161 -6.29 36.20 67.52
CA ASN A 161 -4.85 35.99 67.34
C ASN A 161 -4.18 35.31 68.54
N LYS A 162 -4.77 34.21 69.00
CA LYS A 162 -4.28 33.35 70.08
C LYS A 162 -4.10 31.93 69.56
N ASP A 163 -3.06 31.25 70.02
CA ASP A 163 -2.76 29.85 69.66
C ASP A 163 -3.95 28.93 69.93
N GLU A 164 -4.61 29.12 71.08
CA GLU A 164 -5.81 28.38 71.53
C GLU A 164 -6.97 28.40 70.52
N ARG A 165 -6.99 29.37 69.58
CA ARG A 165 -8.04 29.53 68.56
C ARG A 165 -7.51 29.22 67.16
N MET A 166 -6.32 29.72 66.84
CA MET A 166 -5.74 29.56 65.51
C MET A 166 -5.32 28.10 65.24
N VAL A 167 -4.76 27.39 66.23
CA VAL A 167 -4.33 26.01 66.05
C VAL A 167 -5.51 25.07 65.77
N PRO A 168 -6.60 25.05 66.57
CA PRO A 168 -7.76 24.22 66.25
C PRO A 168 -8.39 24.52 64.88
N LEU A 169 -8.39 25.80 64.45
CA LEU A 169 -8.88 26.15 63.11
C LEU A 169 -7.98 25.58 62.00
N LEU A 170 -6.66 25.68 62.14
CA LEU A 170 -5.71 25.09 61.18
C LEU A 170 -5.80 23.55 61.15
N GLU A 171 -6.03 22.90 62.29
CA GLU A 171 -6.28 21.45 62.37
C GLU A 171 -7.56 21.06 61.61
N ARG A 172 -8.63 21.84 61.76
CA ARG A 172 -9.89 21.64 61.01
C ARG A 172 -9.71 21.84 59.51
N ILE A 173 -8.88 22.79 59.09
CA ILE A 173 -8.54 23.00 57.67
C ILE A 173 -7.71 21.83 57.13
N SER A 174 -6.69 21.38 57.87
CA SER A 174 -5.89 20.20 57.53
C SER A 174 -6.76 18.95 57.40
N TRP A 175 -7.71 18.76 58.33
CA TRP A 175 -8.70 17.68 58.28
C TRP A 175 -9.56 17.74 57.01
N GLU A 176 -10.08 18.92 56.65
CA GLU A 176 -10.89 19.08 55.44
C GLU A 176 -10.07 18.73 54.19
N ILE A 177 -8.82 19.23 54.09
CA ILE A 177 -7.92 18.92 52.97
C ILE A 177 -7.68 17.39 52.86
N SER A 178 -7.42 16.71 53.98
CA SER A 178 -7.30 15.24 54.01
C SER A 178 -8.57 14.55 53.50
N VAL A 179 -9.75 14.97 53.95
CA VAL A 179 -11.02 14.38 53.52
C VAL A 179 -11.23 14.56 52.01
N ARG A 180 -10.82 15.71 51.44
CA ARG A 180 -10.95 15.93 50.01
C ARG A 180 -9.97 15.11 49.20
N VAL A 181 -8.71 15.03 49.61
CA VAL A 181 -7.71 14.21 48.89
C VAL A 181 -8.12 12.74 48.87
N ARG A 182 -8.59 12.21 50.01
CA ARG A 182 -9.11 10.84 50.09
C ARG A 182 -10.30 10.58 49.15
N LYS A 183 -11.15 11.58 48.91
CA LYS A 183 -12.27 11.46 47.95
C LYS A 183 -11.84 11.56 46.49
N VAL A 184 -10.77 12.30 46.20
CA VAL A 184 -10.25 12.46 44.83
C VAL A 184 -9.46 11.22 44.40
N VAL A 185 -8.73 10.60 45.33
CA VAL A 185 -7.92 9.40 45.10
C VAL A 185 -8.62 8.18 45.70
N ASP A 186 -9.74 7.77 45.11
CA ASP A 186 -10.47 6.56 45.53
C ASP A 186 -9.93 5.33 44.80
N LEU A 187 -9.17 4.48 45.49
CA LEU A 187 -8.48 3.33 44.91
C LEU A 187 -9.42 2.35 44.18
N GLN A 188 -10.67 2.21 44.62
CA GLN A 188 -11.65 1.30 43.97
C GLN A 188 -12.03 1.74 42.55
N THR A 189 -11.90 3.03 42.27
CA THR A 189 -12.23 3.63 40.97
C THR A 189 -10.97 4.04 40.20
N LEU A 190 -9.90 4.42 40.91
CA LEU A 190 -8.67 4.97 40.35
C LEU A 190 -7.96 4.02 39.37
N PHE A 191 -7.85 2.74 39.71
CA PHE A 191 -7.18 1.75 38.85
C PHE A 191 -8.02 1.30 37.64
N ARG A 192 -9.32 1.62 37.64
CA ARG A 192 -10.23 1.36 36.50
C ARG A 192 -10.26 2.49 35.47
N GLU A 193 -9.63 3.61 35.78
CA GLU A 193 -9.50 4.74 34.86
C GLU A 193 -8.32 4.56 33.91
N ASP A 194 -8.23 5.42 32.90
CA ASP A 194 -7.04 5.49 32.06
C ASP A 194 -5.80 5.86 32.90
N ILE A 195 -4.68 5.18 32.64
CA ILE A 195 -3.45 5.29 33.46
C ILE A 195 -2.95 6.73 33.52
N ALA A 196 -3.01 7.47 32.41
CA ALA A 196 -2.56 8.86 32.39
C ALA A 196 -3.49 9.75 33.23
N ALA A 197 -4.81 9.50 33.18
CA ALA A 197 -5.79 10.21 33.99
C ALA A 197 -5.64 9.91 35.49
N ALA A 198 -5.48 8.63 35.87
CA ALA A 198 -5.26 8.20 37.24
C ALA A 198 -3.98 8.80 37.83
N LYS A 199 -2.88 8.73 37.08
CA LYS A 199 -1.58 9.29 37.45
C LYS A 199 -1.66 10.80 37.66
N MET A 200 -2.35 11.52 36.79
CA MET A 200 -2.55 12.97 36.91
C MET A 200 -3.33 13.32 38.19
N LYS A 201 -4.42 12.61 38.50
CA LYS A 201 -5.21 12.83 39.73
C LYS A 201 -4.36 12.65 41.00
N VAL A 202 -3.54 11.60 41.03
CA VAL A 202 -2.65 11.31 42.16
C VAL A 202 -1.59 12.40 42.32
N THR A 203 -1.01 12.88 41.20
CA THR A 203 -0.04 13.98 41.21
C THR A 203 -0.66 15.29 41.73
N GLU A 204 -1.87 15.64 41.29
CA GLU A 204 -2.58 16.84 41.76
C GLU A 204 -2.95 16.75 43.25
N ALA A 205 -3.39 15.57 43.70
CA ALA A 205 -3.69 15.29 45.10
C ALA A 205 -2.45 15.45 45.99
N LYS A 206 -1.32 14.87 45.58
CA LYS A 206 -0.03 15.04 46.27
C LYS A 206 0.38 16.51 46.33
N ALA A 207 0.32 17.22 45.20
CA ALA A 207 0.69 18.62 45.11
C ALA A 207 -0.17 19.49 46.05
N THR A 208 -1.46 19.16 46.22
CA THR A 208 -2.36 19.86 47.14
C THR A 208 -1.92 19.74 48.60
N LEU A 209 -1.53 18.53 49.03
CA LEU A 209 -1.03 18.27 50.39
C LEU A 209 0.30 19.00 50.65
N GLU A 210 1.21 18.97 49.69
CA GLU A 210 2.49 19.67 49.79
C GLU A 210 2.30 21.20 49.77
N GLN A 211 1.35 21.71 48.97
CA GLN A 211 1.04 23.13 48.87
C GLN A 211 0.48 23.69 50.19
N TRP A 212 -0.32 22.91 50.93
CA TRP A 212 -0.77 23.27 52.29
C TRP A 212 0.42 23.57 53.21
N LYS A 213 1.34 22.62 53.31
CA LYS A 213 2.54 22.74 54.15
C LYS A 213 3.46 23.87 53.69
N LYS A 214 3.68 23.97 52.38
CA LYS A 214 4.50 25.03 51.77
C LYS A 214 3.94 26.43 52.06
N CYS A 215 2.64 26.64 51.84
CA CYS A 215 2.00 27.93 52.10
C CYS A 215 2.01 28.31 53.57
N TYR A 216 1.89 27.34 54.48
CA TYR A 216 2.04 27.57 55.91
C TYR A 216 3.44 28.12 56.25
N PHE A 217 4.52 27.47 55.80
CA PHE A 217 5.87 27.94 56.09
C PHE A 217 6.22 29.27 55.41
N ILE A 218 5.70 29.52 54.21
CA ILE A 218 5.79 30.85 53.58
C ILE A 218 5.12 31.90 54.47
N THR A 219 3.96 31.56 55.04
CA THR A 219 3.24 32.46 55.96
C THR A 219 4.03 32.70 57.25
N CYS A 220 4.71 31.68 57.80
CA CYS A 220 5.63 31.84 58.95
C CYS A 220 6.68 32.93 58.65
N ILE A 221 7.40 32.80 57.53
CA ILE A 221 8.44 33.74 57.12
C ILE A 221 7.87 35.15 56.95
N GLN A 222 6.73 35.26 56.28
CA GLN A 222 6.07 36.55 56.04
C GLN A 222 5.60 37.24 57.33
N VAL A 223 5.21 36.49 58.35
CA VAL A 223 4.85 37.06 59.67
C VAL A 223 6.10 37.50 60.42
N GLU A 224 7.19 36.72 60.37
CA GLU A 224 8.49 37.09 60.95
C GLU A 224 9.04 38.39 60.32
N GLU A 225 8.99 38.52 58.99
CA GLU A 225 9.42 39.71 58.25
C GLU A 225 8.55 40.95 58.52
N SER A 226 7.28 40.75 58.88
CA SER A 226 6.36 41.85 59.19
C SER A 226 6.65 42.56 60.51
N GLY A 227 7.61 42.05 61.31
CA GLY A 227 7.97 42.62 62.62
C GLY A 227 6.89 42.42 63.68
N SER A 228 5.99 41.44 63.49
CA SER A 228 4.96 41.13 64.48
C SER A 228 5.59 40.61 65.78
N GLU A 229 5.16 41.14 66.93
CA GLU A 229 5.59 40.65 68.25
C GLU A 229 5.14 39.20 68.54
N ARG A 230 4.27 38.63 67.69
CA ARG A 230 3.67 37.29 67.89
C ARG A 230 4.16 36.30 66.84
N TYR A 231 4.67 35.16 67.30
CA TYR A 231 5.21 34.11 66.44
C TYR A 231 4.11 33.25 65.79
N TRP A 232 4.09 33.20 64.46
CA TRP A 232 3.26 32.25 63.70
C TRP A 232 4.02 30.91 63.56
N LYS A 233 4.15 30.17 64.66
CA LYS A 233 4.84 28.87 64.67
C LYS A 233 4.17 27.89 65.63
N PHE A 234 3.39 26.99 65.06
CA PHE A 234 2.66 25.95 65.76
C PHE A 234 3.32 24.57 65.60
N ASP A 235 2.88 23.59 66.37
CA ASP A 235 3.36 22.21 66.31
C ASP A 235 3.11 21.60 64.92
N ALA A 236 4.21 21.38 64.19
CA ALA A 236 4.18 20.82 62.85
C ALA A 236 3.60 19.41 62.81
N LYS A 237 3.77 18.61 63.88
CA LYS A 237 3.25 17.25 63.94
C LYS A 237 1.72 17.26 63.92
N ARG A 238 1.12 18.12 64.75
CA ARG A 238 -0.35 18.29 64.83
C ARG A 238 -0.97 18.73 63.51
N LEU A 239 -0.28 19.56 62.73
CA LEU A 239 -0.82 20.11 61.48
C LEU A 239 -0.55 19.24 60.26
N PHE A 240 0.58 18.53 60.20
CA PHE A 240 1.08 17.92 58.97
C PHE A 240 1.28 16.41 59.00
N GLU A 241 1.36 15.74 60.16
CA GLU A 241 1.68 14.30 60.22
C GLU A 241 0.77 13.46 59.32
N LYS A 242 -0.54 13.71 59.40
CA LYS A 242 -1.53 13.04 58.54
C LYS A 242 -1.37 13.41 57.06
N THR A 243 -1.22 14.69 56.73
CA THR A 243 -1.12 15.14 55.34
C THR A 243 0.20 14.71 54.68
N ASP A 244 1.28 14.63 55.45
CA ASP A 244 2.59 14.15 55.00
C ASP A 244 2.52 12.65 54.68
N TYR A 245 1.90 11.86 55.56
CA TYR A 245 1.64 10.44 55.30
C TYR A 245 0.78 10.25 54.05
N MET A 246 -0.33 10.99 53.91
CA MET A 246 -1.16 10.89 52.71
C MET A 246 -0.37 11.28 51.44
N ALA A 247 0.58 12.21 51.52
CA ALA A 247 1.41 12.59 50.39
C ALA A 247 2.41 11.48 50.00
N SER A 248 2.93 10.70 50.96
CA SER A 248 3.77 9.54 50.66
C SER A 248 2.97 8.42 49.98
N ILE A 249 1.74 8.16 50.43
CA ILE A 249 0.84 7.21 49.77
C ILE A 249 0.55 7.64 48.32
N CYS A 250 0.25 8.92 48.09
CA CYS A 250 0.09 9.43 46.72
C CYS A 250 1.37 9.28 45.89
N GLN A 251 2.57 9.43 46.46
CA GLN A 251 3.80 9.20 45.72
C GLN A 251 3.93 7.72 45.31
N GLU A 252 3.65 6.80 46.22
CA GLU A 252 3.76 5.36 45.95
C GLU A 252 2.72 4.90 44.91
N LEU A 253 1.49 5.43 44.96
CA LEU A 253 0.49 5.21 43.92
C LEU A 253 0.94 5.77 42.56
N HIS A 254 1.57 6.94 42.54
CA HIS A 254 2.13 7.50 41.30
C HIS A 254 3.22 6.60 40.71
N ASP A 255 4.09 6.06 41.57
CA ASP A 255 5.16 5.15 41.15
C ASP A 255 4.59 3.85 40.55
N ILE A 256 3.50 3.31 41.10
CA ILE A 256 2.78 2.16 40.51
C ILE A 256 2.30 2.50 39.09
N PHE A 257 1.58 3.62 38.90
CA PHE A 257 1.08 4.00 37.59
C PHE A 257 2.20 4.31 36.59
N GLN A 258 3.32 4.88 37.04
CA GLN A 258 4.52 5.09 36.22
C GLN A 258 5.09 3.76 35.72
N VAL A 259 5.26 2.77 36.60
CA VAL A 259 5.77 1.44 36.23
C VAL A 259 4.81 0.76 35.24
N THR A 260 3.50 0.81 35.50
CA THR A 260 2.49 0.27 34.59
C THR A 260 2.54 0.92 33.21
N GLU A 261 2.63 2.25 33.12
CA GLU A 261 2.75 2.99 31.86
C GLU A 261 4.03 2.61 31.08
N GLU A 262 5.16 2.44 31.77
CA GLU A 262 6.41 1.99 31.18
C GLU A 262 6.30 0.57 30.64
N LEU A 263 5.66 -0.35 31.38
CA LEU A 263 5.39 -1.71 30.90
C LEU A 263 4.56 -1.66 29.61
N TYR A 264 3.46 -0.90 29.57
CA TYR A 264 2.66 -0.75 28.35
C TYR A 264 3.45 -0.17 27.17
N ASN A 265 4.24 0.87 27.39
CA ASN A 265 5.05 1.50 26.35
C ASN A 265 6.17 0.59 25.82
N ILE A 266 6.68 -0.34 26.64
CA ILE A 266 7.68 -1.33 26.22
C ILE A 266 7.02 -2.43 25.39
N PHE A 267 5.88 -2.98 25.81
CA PHE A 267 5.28 -4.15 25.17
C PHE A 267 4.45 -3.80 23.91
N ILE A 268 3.74 -2.68 23.89
CA ILE A 268 2.78 -2.35 22.81
C ILE A 268 3.45 -2.11 21.43
N PRO A 269 4.54 -1.33 21.30
CA PRO A 269 5.13 -1.02 19.99
C PRO A 269 5.82 -2.24 19.34
N GLU A 270 6.38 -3.13 20.16
CA GLU A 270 7.11 -4.33 19.72
C GLU A 270 6.17 -5.45 19.25
N LEU A 271 4.92 -5.50 19.75
CA LEU A 271 3.93 -6.53 19.40
C LEU A 271 2.96 -6.11 18.28
N THR A 272 2.60 -4.82 18.21
CA THR A 272 1.79 -4.29 17.08
C THR A 272 2.53 -4.31 15.75
N THR A 273 3.86 -4.33 15.77
CA THR A 273 4.70 -4.41 14.57
C THR A 273 5.05 -5.83 14.16
N VAL A 274 4.92 -6.81 15.05
CA VAL A 274 5.38 -8.20 14.86
C VAL A 274 4.22 -9.20 14.70
N THR A 275 3.00 -8.87 15.13
CA THR A 275 1.86 -9.82 15.11
C THR A 275 0.56 -9.19 14.62
N GLU A 276 -0.02 -9.73 13.55
CA GLU A 276 -1.40 -9.44 13.09
C GLU A 276 -2.48 -10.13 13.96
N ASN A 277 -2.10 -10.80 15.06
CA ASN A 277 -2.98 -11.66 15.84
C ASN A 277 -3.46 -10.97 17.13
N PRO A 278 -4.75 -10.56 17.23
CA PRO A 278 -5.29 -9.77 18.35
C PRO A 278 -5.31 -10.52 19.70
N GLU A 279 -5.33 -11.85 19.67
CA GLU A 279 -5.46 -12.69 20.87
C GLU A 279 -4.23 -12.60 21.79
N CYS A 280 -3.02 -12.57 21.22
CA CYS A 280 -1.77 -12.46 21.99
C CYS A 280 -1.66 -11.12 22.72
N ILE A 281 -2.13 -10.04 22.07
CA ILE A 281 -2.21 -8.71 22.70
C ILE A 281 -3.20 -8.76 23.86
N SER A 282 -4.36 -9.40 23.69
CA SER A 282 -5.37 -9.54 24.76
C SER A 282 -4.92 -10.36 25.97
N GLU A 283 -4.12 -11.40 25.77
CA GLU A 283 -3.51 -12.17 26.87
C GLU A 283 -2.54 -11.31 27.68
N LEU A 284 -1.71 -10.48 27.03
CA LEU A 284 -0.79 -9.59 27.72
C LEU A 284 -1.51 -8.46 28.49
N TRP A 285 -2.61 -7.93 27.96
CA TRP A 285 -3.48 -7.02 28.72
C TRP A 285 -4.00 -7.70 29.98
N ARG A 286 -4.38 -8.98 29.89
CA ARG A 286 -4.85 -9.76 31.03
C ARG A 286 -3.73 -9.97 32.06
N GLU A 287 -2.52 -10.32 31.63
CA GLU A 287 -1.38 -10.53 32.54
C GLU A 287 -0.93 -9.24 33.24
N ILE A 288 -0.93 -8.09 32.55
CA ILE A 288 -0.63 -6.79 33.18
C ILE A 288 -1.74 -6.40 34.18
N ASN A 289 -3.00 -6.64 33.84
CA ASN A 289 -4.13 -6.39 34.76
C ASN A 289 -4.12 -7.33 35.97
N ILE A 290 -3.60 -8.56 35.86
CA ILE A 290 -3.42 -9.47 37.00
C ILE A 290 -2.44 -8.86 38.02
N ILE A 291 -1.38 -8.20 37.57
CA ILE A 291 -0.36 -7.59 38.45
C ILE A 291 -0.93 -6.42 39.26
N ILE A 292 -1.92 -5.70 38.71
CA ILE A 292 -2.53 -4.53 39.33
C ILE A 292 -3.79 -4.92 40.14
N SER A 293 -4.39 -6.08 39.86
CA SER A 293 -5.59 -6.56 40.54
C SER A 293 -5.54 -6.58 42.08
N PRO A 294 -4.40 -6.90 42.75
CA PRO A 294 -4.33 -6.85 44.21
C PRO A 294 -4.49 -5.43 44.76
N MET A 295 -4.17 -4.40 43.97
CA MET A 295 -4.33 -2.99 44.33
C MET A 295 -5.78 -2.50 44.17
N GLU A 296 -6.56 -3.16 43.31
CA GLU A 296 -8.00 -2.88 43.14
C GLU A 296 -8.85 -3.45 44.29
N ASP A 297 -8.47 -4.63 44.81
CA ASP A 297 -9.22 -5.41 45.79
C ASP A 297 -8.75 -5.20 47.24
N LEU A 298 -8.10 -4.07 47.54
CA LEU A 298 -7.63 -3.75 48.89
C LEU A 298 -8.77 -3.78 49.92
N SER A 299 -8.59 -4.56 50.98
CA SER A 299 -9.57 -4.71 52.07
C SER A 299 -9.54 -3.56 53.08
N PHE A 300 -8.59 -2.63 52.94
CA PHE A 300 -8.34 -1.56 53.89
C PHE A 300 -8.04 -0.23 53.18
N ASP A 301 -8.21 0.88 53.90
CA ASP A 301 -7.92 2.22 53.38
C ASP A 301 -6.44 2.59 53.64
N PRO A 302 -5.63 2.85 52.59
CA PRO A 302 -4.22 3.16 52.74
C PRO A 302 -3.97 4.59 53.26
N PHE A 303 -4.96 5.49 53.22
CA PHE A 303 -4.84 6.81 53.82
C PHE A 303 -5.08 6.81 55.34
N ASN A 304 -5.49 5.67 55.91
CA ASN A 304 -5.56 5.50 57.36
C ASN A 304 -4.19 5.07 57.90
N MET A 305 -3.60 5.91 58.76
CA MET A 305 -2.29 5.67 59.36
C MET A 305 -2.21 4.39 60.20
N GLU A 306 -3.35 3.88 60.68
CA GLU A 306 -3.41 2.58 61.39
C GLU A 306 -3.02 1.40 60.50
N ASN A 307 -3.25 1.52 59.18
CA ASN A 307 -2.96 0.49 58.19
C ASN A 307 -1.58 0.68 57.51
N ALA A 308 -0.73 1.57 58.03
CA ALA A 308 0.53 1.92 57.37
C ALA A 308 1.46 0.72 57.16
N ARG A 309 1.46 -0.23 58.11
CA ARG A 309 2.24 -1.47 57.99
C ARG A 309 1.71 -2.40 56.91
N ASP A 310 0.39 -2.52 56.82
CA ASP A 310 -0.24 -3.38 55.81
C ASP A 310 0.00 -2.81 54.41
N TRP A 311 -0.04 -1.49 54.25
CA TRP A 311 0.31 -0.81 53.00
C TRP A 311 1.78 -1.00 52.62
N GLU A 312 2.70 -0.87 53.57
CA GLU A 312 4.14 -1.09 53.35
C GLU A 312 4.41 -2.52 52.84
N LEU A 313 3.76 -3.53 53.43
CA LEU A 313 3.86 -4.93 52.98
C LEU A 313 3.33 -5.14 51.55
N VAL A 314 2.20 -4.53 51.20
CA VAL A 314 1.63 -4.60 49.85
C VAL A 314 2.56 -3.96 48.82
N MET A 315 3.19 -2.84 49.17
CA MET A 315 4.16 -2.16 48.30
C MET A 315 5.48 -2.93 48.15
N GLU A 316 5.92 -3.66 49.18
CA GLU A 316 7.06 -4.57 49.10
C GLU A 316 6.78 -5.76 48.16
N GLU A 317 5.62 -6.40 48.30
CA GLU A 317 5.19 -7.51 47.44
C GLU A 317 5.12 -7.10 45.96
N PHE A 318 4.53 -5.94 45.67
CA PHE A 318 4.49 -5.38 44.31
C PHE A 318 5.89 -5.16 43.70
N ARG A 319 6.86 -4.71 44.51
CA ARG A 319 8.24 -4.45 44.04
C ARG A 319 9.01 -5.75 43.76
N GLU A 320 8.74 -6.82 44.51
CA GLU A 320 9.38 -8.13 44.35
C GLU A 320 8.88 -8.88 43.10
N ASP A 321 7.56 -8.89 42.85
CA ASP A 321 6.95 -9.66 41.77
C ASP A 321 7.27 -9.12 40.36
N VAL A 322 7.39 -7.80 40.21
CA VAL A 322 7.52 -7.15 38.90
C VAL A 322 8.88 -7.38 38.22
N THR A 323 9.98 -7.65 38.95
CA THR A 323 11.33 -7.52 38.34
C THR A 323 12.06 -8.83 38.03
N VAL A 324 11.91 -9.88 38.84
CA VAL A 324 12.72 -11.11 38.71
C VAL A 324 12.01 -12.20 37.92
N GLU A 325 10.70 -12.34 38.08
CA GLU A 325 9.94 -13.40 37.40
C GLU A 325 9.76 -13.10 35.90
N ILE A 326 9.56 -11.84 35.52
CA ILE A 326 9.42 -11.41 34.12
C ILE A 326 10.68 -11.74 33.31
N VAL A 327 11.87 -11.43 33.81
CA VAL A 327 13.11 -11.69 33.05
C VAL A 327 13.42 -13.19 32.95
N LYS A 328 13.09 -13.96 34.00
CA LYS A 328 13.21 -15.43 34.00
C LYS A 328 12.27 -16.07 32.97
N GLN A 329 11.02 -15.60 32.86
CA GLN A 329 10.07 -16.10 31.86
C GLN A 329 10.52 -15.80 30.43
N ILE A 330 10.96 -14.57 30.15
CA ILE A 330 11.46 -14.17 28.81
C ILE A 330 12.66 -15.02 28.38
N PHE A 331 13.58 -15.30 29.31
CA PHE A 331 14.76 -16.12 29.02
C PHE A 331 14.38 -17.58 28.70
N VAL A 332 13.42 -18.15 29.43
CA VAL A 332 12.98 -19.54 29.23
C VAL A 332 12.17 -19.70 27.94
N GLN A 333 11.25 -18.77 27.63
CA GLN A 333 10.40 -18.83 26.44
C GLN A 333 11.21 -18.67 25.15
N ASN A 334 12.22 -17.79 25.14
CA ASN A 334 12.98 -17.46 23.92
C ASN A 334 14.33 -18.19 23.79
N LEU A 335 14.56 -19.24 24.60
CA LEU A 335 15.85 -19.94 24.70
C LEU A 335 16.30 -20.59 23.38
N LYS A 336 15.35 -20.99 22.52
CA LYS A 336 15.63 -21.65 21.23
C LYS A 336 15.83 -20.66 20.07
N ALA A 337 15.12 -19.53 20.10
CA ALA A 337 15.12 -18.52 19.05
C ALA A 337 15.08 -17.13 19.70
N PRO A 338 16.23 -16.61 20.15
CA PRO A 338 16.28 -15.30 20.77
C PRO A 338 15.91 -14.22 19.74
N PRO A 339 15.18 -13.17 20.14
CA PRO A 339 14.86 -12.06 19.24
C PRO A 339 16.14 -11.31 18.89
N LEU A 340 16.52 -11.35 17.61
CA LEU A 340 17.72 -10.70 17.08
C LEU A 340 17.34 -9.50 16.20
N TYR A 341 18.13 -8.44 16.25
CA TYR A 341 17.99 -7.31 15.32
C TYR A 341 18.29 -7.72 13.87
N LYS A 342 17.74 -7.01 12.89
CA LYS A 342 18.03 -7.24 11.47
C LYS A 342 19.55 -7.16 11.23
N ASN A 343 20.11 -8.17 10.56
CA ASN A 343 21.54 -8.34 10.29
C ASN A 343 22.42 -8.76 11.48
N HIS A 344 21.85 -9.08 12.65
CA HIS A 344 22.61 -9.76 13.70
C HIS A 344 22.78 -11.25 13.35
N PRO A 345 23.99 -11.80 13.55
CA PRO A 345 24.22 -13.21 13.28
C PRO A 345 23.65 -14.11 14.41
N PRO A 346 23.34 -15.38 14.10
CA PRO A 346 22.54 -16.24 14.97
C PRO A 346 23.21 -16.54 16.32
N VAL A 347 24.52 -16.77 16.40
CA VAL A 347 25.19 -17.08 17.66
C VAL A 347 25.61 -15.83 18.42
N ALA A 348 26.30 -14.89 17.78
CA ALA A 348 26.76 -13.68 18.48
C ALA A 348 25.57 -12.79 18.91
N GLY A 349 24.50 -12.74 18.12
CA GLY A 349 23.26 -12.07 18.49
C GLY A 349 22.58 -12.70 19.70
N ALA A 350 22.55 -14.04 19.78
CA ALA A 350 21.98 -14.76 20.92
C ALA A 350 22.74 -14.48 22.23
N ILE A 351 24.06 -14.39 22.16
CA ILE A 351 24.92 -14.02 23.30
C ILE A 351 24.68 -12.56 23.69
N SER A 352 24.59 -11.64 22.71
CA SER A 352 24.31 -10.23 22.97
C SER A 352 22.95 -10.02 23.65
N TRP A 353 21.91 -10.74 23.21
CA TRP A 353 20.59 -10.77 23.83
C TRP A 353 20.65 -11.25 25.28
N SER A 354 21.32 -12.38 25.54
CA SER A 354 21.53 -12.90 26.92
C SER A 354 22.22 -11.88 27.82
N ARG A 355 23.30 -11.24 27.34
CA ARG A 355 24.03 -10.20 28.09
C ARG A 355 23.20 -8.95 28.37
N SER A 356 22.31 -8.58 27.45
CA SER A 356 21.39 -7.46 27.64
C SER A 356 20.41 -7.74 28.79
N LEU A 357 19.80 -8.92 28.81
CA LEU A 357 18.93 -9.36 29.90
C LEU A 357 19.68 -9.45 31.23
N PHE A 358 20.90 -9.99 31.22
CA PHE A 358 21.74 -10.07 32.41
C PHE A 358 22.08 -8.68 32.97
N ARG A 359 22.48 -7.71 32.11
CA ARG A 359 22.76 -6.32 32.53
C ARG A 359 21.55 -5.65 33.18
N ARG A 360 20.34 -5.93 32.67
CA ARG A 360 19.09 -5.39 33.23
C ARG A 360 18.84 -5.90 34.64
N ILE A 361 18.92 -7.22 34.87
CA ILE A 361 18.75 -7.79 36.22
C ILE A 361 19.91 -7.35 37.15
N GLN A 362 21.13 -7.26 36.62
CA GLN A 362 22.30 -6.83 37.38
C GLN A 362 22.15 -5.38 37.88
N HIS A 363 21.64 -4.47 37.05
CA HIS A 363 21.41 -3.09 37.47
C HIS A 363 20.36 -3.00 38.60
N THR A 364 19.32 -3.84 38.54
CA THR A 364 18.32 -3.94 39.60
C THR A 364 18.93 -4.44 40.91
N ILE A 365 19.67 -5.55 40.92
CA ILE A 365 20.22 -6.13 42.16
C ILE A 365 21.30 -5.25 42.80
N ILE A 366 22.06 -4.47 42.02
CA ILE A 366 23.08 -3.54 42.54
C ILE A 366 22.41 -2.48 43.43
N ARG A 367 21.24 -1.98 43.05
CA ARG A 367 20.47 -1.04 43.89
C ARG A 367 19.95 -1.67 45.18
N PHE A 368 19.59 -2.96 45.15
CA PHE A 368 19.22 -3.71 46.36
C PHE A 368 20.41 -4.00 47.29
N GLN A 369 21.65 -4.06 46.76
CA GLN A 369 22.85 -4.21 47.59
C GLN A 369 23.19 -2.96 48.40
N GLU A 370 22.67 -1.78 48.04
CA GLU A 370 22.88 -0.53 48.78
C GLU A 370 22.06 -0.47 50.08
N VAL A 371 21.07 -1.36 50.27
CA VAL A 371 20.24 -1.44 51.49
C VAL A 371 20.37 -2.84 52.13
N GLU A 372 21.37 -2.98 53.00
CA GLU A 372 21.82 -4.27 53.55
C GLU A 372 20.76 -4.96 54.46
N GLU A 373 19.84 -4.19 55.05
CA GLU A 373 18.75 -4.69 55.91
C GLU A 373 17.68 -5.50 55.13
N LEU A 374 17.40 -5.14 53.86
CA LEU A 374 16.43 -5.81 52.99
C LEU A 374 16.92 -7.18 52.50
N LEU A 375 18.23 -7.35 52.27
CA LEU A 375 18.84 -8.62 51.84
C LEU A 375 19.03 -9.66 52.95
N ALA A 376 18.89 -9.25 54.22
CA ALA A 376 19.00 -10.11 55.38
C ALA A 376 17.69 -10.85 55.73
N THR A 377 16.55 -10.38 55.18
CA THR A 377 15.24 -11.01 55.32
C THR A 377 15.20 -12.38 54.62
N GLU A 378 14.29 -13.28 55.06
CA GLU A 378 14.14 -14.59 54.42
C GLU A 378 13.74 -14.46 52.93
N ARG A 379 12.88 -13.50 52.57
CA ARG A 379 12.52 -13.20 51.17
C ARG A 379 13.68 -12.59 50.38
N GLY A 380 14.48 -11.68 50.96
CA GLY A 380 15.67 -11.14 50.32
C GLY A 380 16.73 -12.22 49.99
N LYS A 381 16.85 -13.25 50.82
CA LYS A 381 17.67 -14.44 50.52
C LYS A 381 17.11 -15.26 49.36
N GLU A 382 15.78 -15.40 49.28
CA GLU A 382 15.10 -16.08 48.15
C GLU A 382 15.29 -15.33 46.83
N VAL A 383 15.08 -14.01 46.81
CA VAL A 383 15.30 -13.16 45.62
C VAL A 383 16.77 -13.20 45.19
N LYS A 384 17.71 -13.15 46.13
CA LYS A 384 19.15 -13.33 45.87
C LYS A 384 19.45 -14.71 45.29
N GLN A 385 18.82 -15.76 45.81
CA GLN A 385 18.98 -17.13 45.31
C GLN A 385 18.39 -17.28 43.89
N MET A 386 17.23 -16.69 43.61
CA MET A 386 16.63 -16.67 42.28
C MET A 386 17.50 -15.91 41.27
N TYR A 387 18.02 -14.74 41.65
CA TYR A 387 18.99 -13.99 40.85
C TYR A 387 20.22 -14.84 40.51
N LEU A 388 20.84 -15.47 41.51
CA LEU A 388 22.02 -16.32 41.32
C LEU A 388 21.72 -17.52 40.40
N GLN A 389 20.54 -18.12 40.51
CA GLN A 389 20.11 -19.21 39.63
C GLN A 389 19.93 -18.74 38.18
N VAL A 390 19.27 -17.61 37.95
CA VAL A 390 19.06 -17.05 36.59
C VAL A 390 20.39 -16.60 35.98
N ALA A 391 21.24 -15.90 36.75
CA ALA A 391 22.58 -15.49 36.34
C ALA A 391 23.46 -16.69 35.94
N LYS A 392 23.43 -17.77 36.72
CA LYS A 392 24.17 -18.99 36.41
C LYS A 392 23.69 -19.63 35.11
N LYS A 393 22.37 -19.76 34.91
CA LYS A 393 21.79 -20.31 33.67
C LYS A 393 22.11 -19.47 32.44
N MET A 394 22.06 -18.14 32.54
CA MET A 394 22.42 -17.23 31.44
C MET A 394 23.90 -17.37 31.06
N LYS A 395 24.80 -17.49 32.05
CA LYS A 395 26.23 -17.72 31.81
C LYS A 395 26.51 -19.08 31.16
N GLU A 396 25.87 -20.15 31.66
CA GLU A 396 25.98 -21.49 31.05
C GLU A 396 25.50 -21.51 29.61
N TYR A 397 24.44 -20.76 29.28
CA TYR A 397 23.94 -20.59 27.92
C TYR A 397 24.96 -19.87 27.02
N GLU A 398 25.55 -18.76 27.47
CA GLU A 398 26.59 -18.05 26.73
C GLU A 398 27.81 -18.94 26.46
N ASP A 399 28.30 -19.64 27.48
CA ASP A 399 29.46 -20.53 27.38
C ASP A 399 29.20 -21.72 26.45
N GLN A 400 27.98 -22.24 26.44
CA GLN A 400 27.58 -23.34 25.56
C GLN A 400 27.48 -22.88 24.09
N LYS A 401 26.82 -21.74 23.84
CA LYS A 401 26.68 -21.17 22.49
C LYS A 401 28.03 -20.79 21.88
N TYR A 402 28.90 -20.17 22.68
CA TYR A 402 30.25 -19.83 22.25
C TYR A 402 31.09 -21.08 21.94
N ARG A 403 31.05 -22.13 22.77
CA ARG A 403 31.77 -23.39 22.49
C ARG A 403 31.32 -24.06 21.20
N GLN A 404 30.02 -24.17 20.98
CA GLN A 404 29.46 -24.75 19.76
C GLN A 404 29.89 -23.98 18.51
N TRP A 405 29.86 -22.65 18.56
CA TRP A 405 30.33 -21.81 17.47
C TRP A 405 31.82 -21.99 17.18
N ARG A 406 32.64 -22.03 18.24
CA ARG A 406 34.09 -22.18 18.12
C ARG A 406 34.45 -23.50 17.46
N GLU A 407 33.90 -24.61 17.94
CA GLU A 407 34.14 -25.95 17.38
C GLU A 407 33.68 -26.05 15.92
N ARG A 408 32.48 -25.52 15.61
CA ARG A 408 31.95 -25.49 14.24
C ARG A 408 32.86 -24.67 13.32
N THR A 409 33.31 -23.50 13.76
CA THR A 409 34.16 -22.59 12.96
C THR A 409 35.54 -23.20 12.72
N GLU A 410 36.18 -23.77 13.75
CA GLU A 410 37.50 -24.40 13.64
C GLU A 410 37.48 -25.63 12.72
N HIS A 411 36.38 -26.41 12.70
CA HIS A 411 36.24 -27.58 11.84
C HIS A 411 35.81 -27.25 10.40
N MET A 412 34.85 -26.34 10.23
CA MET A 412 34.23 -26.04 8.92
C MET A 412 35.03 -25.05 8.08
N LEU A 413 35.63 -24.03 8.69
CA LEU A 413 36.32 -22.98 7.93
C LEU A 413 37.49 -23.53 7.08
N PRO A 414 38.30 -24.50 7.55
CA PRO A 414 39.36 -25.10 6.73
C PRO A 414 38.86 -25.95 5.56
N SER A 415 37.69 -26.60 5.68
CA SER A 415 37.09 -27.39 4.60
C SER A 415 36.45 -26.49 3.56
N LEU A 416 35.66 -25.50 3.97
CA LEU A 416 34.99 -24.53 3.08
C LEU A 416 35.99 -23.72 2.24
N LEU A 417 37.15 -23.35 2.81
CA LEU A 417 38.20 -22.65 2.06
C LEU A 417 38.99 -23.55 1.08
N LYS A 418 38.87 -24.88 1.20
CA LYS A 418 39.45 -25.84 0.25
C LYS A 418 38.53 -26.12 -0.94
N ASP A 419 37.27 -25.68 -0.88
CA ASP A 419 36.34 -25.84 -1.98
C ASP A 419 36.79 -25.01 -3.20
N THR A 420 36.46 -25.53 -4.38
CA THR A 420 36.80 -24.88 -5.65
C THR A 420 35.90 -23.67 -5.89
N LEU A 421 36.34 -22.73 -6.72
CA LEU A 421 35.62 -21.46 -6.94
C LEU A 421 34.26 -21.62 -7.64
N LEU A 422 34.15 -22.63 -8.51
CA LEU A 422 33.00 -22.84 -9.40
C LEU A 422 32.42 -24.25 -9.25
N THR A 423 31.10 -24.36 -9.22
CA THR A 423 30.35 -25.61 -9.36
C THR A 423 29.72 -25.69 -10.75
N VAL A 424 29.53 -26.90 -11.26
CA VAL A 424 28.85 -27.13 -12.53
C VAL A 424 27.45 -27.61 -12.23
N SER A 425 26.46 -26.87 -12.71
CA SER A 425 25.06 -27.29 -12.75
C SER A 425 24.71 -27.63 -14.19
N PHE A 426 24.16 -28.82 -14.42
CA PHE A 426 23.59 -29.19 -15.70
C PHE A 426 22.14 -28.68 -15.74
N ALA A 427 21.79 -27.89 -16.75
CA ALA A 427 20.40 -27.57 -17.00
C ALA A 427 19.66 -28.86 -17.39
N VAL A 428 18.48 -29.05 -16.82
CA VAL A 428 17.63 -30.24 -16.99
C VAL A 428 17.14 -30.32 -18.45
N GLU A 429 17.13 -31.56 -18.99
CA GLU A 429 16.49 -31.99 -20.25
C GLU A 429 16.98 -31.36 -21.58
N GLU A 430 18.17 -31.73 -22.04
CA GLU A 430 18.46 -31.87 -23.48
C GLU A 430 19.66 -32.83 -23.67
N PRO A 431 19.70 -33.66 -24.74
CA PRO A 431 20.78 -34.62 -24.94
C PRO A 431 22.15 -33.92 -25.05
N VAL A 432 23.15 -34.58 -24.50
CA VAL A 432 24.55 -34.15 -24.22
C VAL A 432 25.37 -33.73 -25.46
N THR A 433 24.75 -33.48 -26.61
CA THR A 433 25.44 -33.20 -27.87
C THR A 433 25.78 -31.72 -28.09
N THR A 434 25.15 -30.77 -27.38
CA THR A 434 25.55 -29.36 -27.43
C THR A 434 25.98 -28.86 -26.05
N LYS A 435 27.23 -28.39 -25.92
CA LYS A 435 27.84 -27.85 -24.69
C LYS A 435 27.18 -26.56 -24.18
N LYS A 436 26.01 -26.19 -24.72
CA LYS A 436 25.21 -25.02 -24.39
C LYS A 436 24.51 -25.16 -23.02
N GLY A 437 24.28 -26.40 -22.56
CA GLY A 437 23.64 -26.69 -21.26
C GLY A 437 24.56 -26.71 -20.03
N ILE A 438 25.83 -26.30 -20.15
CA ILE A 438 26.78 -26.28 -19.02
C ILE A 438 26.74 -24.92 -18.33
N CYS A 439 26.06 -24.83 -17.19
CA CYS A 439 26.03 -23.63 -16.37
C CYS A 439 27.07 -23.73 -15.23
N PHE A 440 27.94 -22.73 -15.13
CA PHE A 440 28.82 -22.57 -13.96
C PHE A 440 28.14 -21.71 -12.91
N ALA A 441 28.11 -22.18 -11.67
CA ALA A 441 27.66 -21.43 -10.52
C ALA A 441 28.84 -21.08 -9.61
N LEU A 442 28.72 -19.97 -8.88
CA LEU A 442 29.71 -19.56 -7.90
C LEU A 442 29.58 -20.43 -6.65
N ASN A 443 30.68 -21.08 -6.26
CA ASN A 443 30.73 -21.94 -5.09
C ASN A 443 31.27 -21.18 -3.87
N PHE A 444 30.56 -20.12 -3.46
CA PHE A 444 30.83 -19.40 -2.22
C PHE A 444 29.73 -19.74 -1.23
N SER A 445 30.09 -20.53 -0.22
CA SER A 445 29.14 -21.01 0.79
C SER A 445 28.68 -19.84 1.67
N PRO A 446 27.37 -19.64 1.88
CA PRO A 446 26.84 -18.56 2.72
C PRO A 446 27.34 -18.66 4.17
N GLU A 447 27.74 -19.86 4.60
CA GLU A 447 28.33 -20.13 5.90
C GLU A 447 29.68 -19.40 6.10
N ILE A 448 30.46 -19.14 5.03
CA ILE A 448 31.69 -18.33 5.14
C ILE A 448 31.36 -16.89 5.53
N GLN A 449 30.31 -16.32 4.94
CA GLN A 449 29.86 -14.97 5.24
C GLN A 449 29.27 -14.89 6.67
N GLU A 450 28.50 -15.90 7.09
CA GLU A 450 28.00 -16.03 8.46
C GLU A 450 29.16 -16.06 9.47
N ILE A 451 30.20 -16.88 9.22
CA ILE A 451 31.40 -16.97 10.07
C ILE A 451 32.15 -15.63 10.13
N ILE A 452 32.29 -14.90 9.02
CA ILE A 452 32.95 -13.58 8.99
C ILE A 452 32.21 -12.58 9.86
N ILE A 453 30.88 -12.50 9.70
CA ILE A 453 30.03 -11.59 10.47
C ILE A 453 30.09 -11.98 11.94
N GLU A 454 29.91 -13.26 12.28
CA GLU A 454 29.99 -13.74 13.67
C GLU A 454 31.33 -13.44 14.31
N THR A 455 32.43 -13.63 13.59
CA THR A 455 33.78 -13.33 14.10
C THR A 455 33.92 -11.87 14.53
N LYS A 456 33.42 -10.93 13.72
CA LYS A 456 33.46 -9.49 14.06
C LYS A 456 32.63 -9.18 15.30
N TYR A 457 31.43 -9.75 15.41
CA TYR A 457 30.58 -9.54 16.59
C TYR A 457 31.14 -10.21 17.85
N MET A 458 31.76 -11.40 17.75
CA MET A 458 32.41 -12.06 18.88
C MET A 458 33.59 -11.24 19.41
N GLU A 459 34.37 -10.60 18.54
CA GLU A 459 35.46 -9.71 18.92
C GLU A 459 34.95 -8.44 19.62
N GLN A 460 33.85 -7.84 19.13
CA GLN A 460 33.17 -6.71 19.81
C GLN A 460 32.61 -7.09 21.19
N LEU A 461 32.17 -8.33 21.36
CA LEU A 461 31.73 -8.89 22.64
C LEU A 461 32.91 -9.22 23.59
N GLY A 462 34.16 -9.03 23.16
CA GLY A 462 35.36 -9.31 23.96
C GLY A 462 35.64 -10.81 24.17
N LEU A 463 35.05 -11.68 23.34
CA LEU A 463 35.28 -13.13 23.40
C LEU A 463 36.50 -13.50 22.55
N PRO A 464 37.33 -14.47 22.97
CA PRO A 464 38.48 -14.89 22.18
C PRO A 464 38.03 -15.55 20.87
N VAL A 465 38.56 -15.09 19.74
CA VAL A 465 38.20 -15.61 18.40
C VAL A 465 39.34 -16.51 17.88
N PRO A 466 39.04 -17.64 17.21
CA PRO A 466 40.06 -18.44 16.51
C PRO A 466 40.86 -17.62 15.48
N GLU A 467 42.18 -17.81 15.44
CA GLU A 467 43.08 -17.01 14.59
C GLU A 467 42.74 -17.10 13.09
N MET A 468 42.33 -18.27 12.62
CA MET A 468 41.93 -18.48 11.23
C MET A 468 40.64 -17.73 10.87
N ALA A 469 39.65 -17.68 11.77
CA ALA A 469 38.43 -16.94 11.57
C ALA A 469 38.69 -15.43 11.53
N ARG A 470 39.58 -14.95 12.42
CA ARG A 470 40.05 -13.55 12.44
C ARG A 470 40.76 -13.18 11.14
N TYR A 471 41.65 -14.04 10.62
CA TYR A 471 42.34 -13.79 9.35
C TYR A 471 41.36 -13.70 8.17
N VAL A 472 40.35 -14.58 8.11
CA VAL A 472 39.33 -14.55 7.05
C VAL A 472 38.45 -13.31 7.16
N ALA A 473 38.06 -12.90 8.36
CA ALA A 473 37.29 -11.69 8.59
C ALA A 473 38.04 -10.40 8.18
N LEU A 474 39.36 -10.36 8.40
CA LEU A 474 40.22 -9.26 7.92
C LEU A 474 40.29 -9.19 6.38
N GLN A 475 40.04 -10.31 5.69
CA GLN A 475 40.05 -10.39 4.23
C GLN A 475 38.64 -10.34 3.61
N GLU A 476 37.60 -9.99 4.37
CA GLU A 476 36.21 -9.94 3.88
C GLU A 476 36.08 -9.14 2.58
N ASP A 477 36.61 -7.91 2.54
CA ASP A 477 36.53 -7.04 1.36
C ASP A 477 37.17 -7.68 0.12
N LYS A 478 38.19 -8.53 0.31
CA LYS A 478 38.85 -9.25 -0.78
C LYS A 478 37.95 -10.36 -1.31
N TYR A 479 37.33 -11.14 -0.43
CA TYR A 479 36.39 -12.22 -0.80
C TYR A 479 35.10 -11.67 -1.44
N LEU A 480 34.53 -10.60 -0.89
CA LEU A 480 33.35 -9.95 -1.47
C LEU A 480 33.63 -9.39 -2.86
N ARG A 481 34.81 -8.74 -3.06
CA ARG A 481 35.22 -8.26 -4.38
C ARG A 481 35.42 -9.40 -5.39
N TYR A 482 36.02 -10.51 -4.99
CA TYR A 482 36.16 -11.67 -5.89
C TYR A 482 34.81 -12.31 -6.22
N THR A 483 33.93 -12.46 -5.22
CA THR A 483 32.59 -13.02 -5.41
C THR A 483 31.75 -12.18 -6.35
N SER A 484 31.73 -10.86 -6.15
CA SER A 484 31.03 -9.92 -7.03
C SER A 484 31.56 -9.97 -8.47
N LYS A 485 32.89 -9.95 -8.64
CA LYS A 485 33.53 -10.00 -9.97
C LYS A 485 33.31 -11.35 -10.68
N LEU A 486 33.40 -12.47 -9.96
CA LEU A 486 33.12 -13.80 -10.51
C LEU A 486 31.65 -13.92 -10.91
N LYS A 487 30.72 -13.45 -10.07
CA LYS A 487 29.29 -13.44 -10.39
C LYS A 487 29.00 -12.60 -11.64
N ALA A 488 29.48 -11.36 -11.69
CA ALA A 488 29.30 -10.50 -12.87
C ALA A 488 29.91 -11.10 -14.15
N MET A 489 31.04 -11.81 -14.02
CA MET A 489 31.67 -12.52 -15.13
C MET A 489 30.84 -13.72 -15.61
N LEU A 490 30.30 -14.53 -14.68
CA LEU A 490 29.42 -15.66 -14.99
C LEU A 490 28.10 -15.20 -15.61
N ASP A 491 27.48 -14.16 -15.06
CA ASP A 491 26.24 -13.59 -15.59
C ASP A 491 26.43 -13.10 -17.04
N ARG A 492 27.57 -12.46 -17.33
CA ARG A 492 27.97 -12.08 -18.71
C ARG A 492 28.13 -13.29 -19.62
N TYR A 493 28.72 -14.37 -19.12
CA TYR A 493 28.87 -15.62 -19.89
C TYR A 493 27.51 -16.26 -20.19
N HIS A 494 26.64 -16.44 -19.18
CA HIS A 494 25.32 -17.06 -19.37
C HIS A 494 24.46 -16.28 -20.35
N LYS A 495 24.40 -14.95 -20.20
CA LYS A 495 23.68 -14.07 -21.13
C LYS A 495 24.19 -14.24 -22.56
N LEU A 496 25.50 -14.31 -22.75
CA LEU A 496 26.10 -14.50 -24.08
C LEU A 496 25.74 -15.87 -24.69
N MET A 497 25.70 -16.93 -23.87
CA MET A 497 25.29 -18.27 -24.32
C MET A 497 23.80 -18.35 -24.68
N GLU A 498 22.94 -17.64 -23.97
CA GLU A 498 21.50 -17.54 -24.27
C GLU A 498 21.22 -16.77 -25.56
N MET A 499 21.98 -15.71 -25.83
CA MET A 499 21.78 -14.85 -27.01
C MET A 499 22.10 -15.54 -28.35
N MET A 500 22.98 -16.54 -28.36
CA MET A 500 23.40 -17.22 -29.60
C MET A 500 22.37 -18.27 -30.03
N ASN A 501 22.04 -18.36 -31.32
CA ASN A 501 21.22 -19.47 -31.85
C ASN A 501 22.06 -20.77 -32.05
N GLU A 502 21.43 -21.87 -32.45
CA GLU A 502 22.14 -23.15 -32.62
C GLU A 502 23.23 -23.10 -33.72
N ALA A 503 22.97 -22.36 -34.79
CA ALA A 503 23.91 -22.22 -35.90
C ALA A 503 25.14 -21.37 -35.49
N GLU A 504 24.92 -20.27 -34.78
CA GLU A 504 25.97 -19.43 -34.19
C GLU A 504 26.78 -20.17 -33.13
N THR A 505 26.13 -21.00 -32.30
CA THR A 505 26.80 -21.83 -31.29
C THR A 505 27.75 -22.84 -31.95
N LYS A 506 27.32 -23.47 -33.05
CA LYS A 506 28.17 -24.38 -33.84
C LYS A 506 29.32 -23.63 -34.53
N LEU A 507 29.04 -22.45 -35.06
CA LEU A 507 30.02 -21.60 -35.76
C LEU A 507 31.15 -21.13 -34.82
N LEU A 508 30.80 -20.78 -33.58
CA LEU A 508 31.73 -20.27 -32.58
C LEU A 508 32.21 -21.35 -31.59
N ASP A 509 31.98 -22.64 -31.88
CA ASP A 509 32.29 -23.74 -30.95
C ASP A 509 33.76 -23.75 -30.53
N ASP A 510 34.71 -23.45 -31.44
CA ASP A 510 36.14 -23.33 -31.10
C ASP A 510 36.40 -22.29 -29.98
N TYR A 511 35.71 -21.14 -30.04
CA TYR A 511 35.83 -20.07 -29.05
C TYR A 511 35.12 -20.42 -27.74
N VAL A 512 33.96 -21.06 -27.83
CA VAL A 512 33.21 -21.56 -26.67
C VAL A 512 34.01 -22.64 -25.93
N GLN A 513 34.67 -23.53 -26.66
CA GLN A 513 35.55 -24.57 -26.10
C GLN A 513 36.77 -23.98 -25.40
N GLU A 514 37.40 -22.96 -25.99
CA GLU A 514 38.53 -22.27 -25.35
C GLU A 514 38.10 -21.58 -24.05
N LEU A 515 36.96 -20.90 -24.05
CA LEU A 515 36.39 -20.30 -22.85
C LEU A 515 36.08 -21.36 -21.78
N TRP A 516 35.49 -22.49 -22.18
CA TRP A 516 35.20 -23.61 -21.29
C TRP A 516 36.46 -24.20 -20.66
N ARG A 517 37.56 -24.32 -21.43
CA ARG A 517 38.85 -24.81 -20.95
C ARG A 517 39.41 -23.91 -19.84
N ILE A 518 39.27 -22.59 -19.99
CA ILE A 518 39.68 -21.61 -18.98
C ILE A 518 38.77 -21.74 -17.75
N LEU A 519 37.44 -21.71 -17.91
CA LEU A 519 36.47 -21.81 -16.80
C LEU A 519 36.62 -23.11 -15.99
N LYS A 520 37.00 -24.22 -16.64
CA LYS A 520 37.28 -25.51 -15.99
C LYS A 520 38.42 -25.45 -14.97
N ALA A 521 39.38 -24.53 -15.13
CA ALA A 521 40.42 -24.30 -14.13
C ALA A 521 39.85 -23.76 -12.81
N GLY A 522 38.78 -22.95 -12.87
CA GLY A 522 38.05 -22.45 -11.70
C GLY A 522 37.25 -23.55 -10.97
N HIS A 523 36.78 -24.57 -11.70
CA HIS A 523 36.05 -25.71 -11.12
C HIS A 523 36.96 -26.79 -10.53
N LYS A 524 38.16 -27.02 -11.08
CA LYS A 524 39.02 -28.15 -10.69
C LYS A 524 40.29 -27.80 -9.93
N ARG A 525 40.85 -26.60 -10.11
CA ARG A 525 42.22 -26.27 -9.66
C ARG A 525 42.26 -25.10 -8.68
N LEU A 526 41.44 -24.08 -8.88
CA LEU A 526 41.44 -22.89 -8.03
C LEU A 526 40.49 -23.06 -6.84
N THR A 527 41.00 -22.80 -5.65
CA THR A 527 40.27 -22.78 -4.37
C THR A 527 40.28 -21.38 -3.77
N TRP A 528 39.45 -21.10 -2.77
CA TRP A 528 39.38 -19.78 -2.10
C TRP A 528 40.67 -19.36 -1.34
N LYS A 529 41.65 -20.27 -1.19
CA LYS A 529 43.01 -19.95 -0.71
C LYS A 529 43.99 -19.55 -1.80
N SER A 530 43.61 -19.67 -3.07
CA SER A 530 44.52 -19.45 -4.20
C SER A 530 44.83 -17.96 -4.40
N VAL A 531 46.08 -17.63 -4.71
CA VAL A 531 46.50 -16.23 -4.97
C VAL A 531 46.07 -15.77 -6.39
N GLY A 532 45.92 -16.71 -7.33
CA GLY A 532 45.64 -16.44 -8.75
C GLY A 532 44.17 -16.16 -9.12
N ILE A 533 43.26 -15.93 -8.15
CA ILE A 533 41.83 -15.68 -8.45
C ILE A 533 41.67 -14.40 -9.28
N GLY A 534 42.45 -13.36 -8.98
CA GLY A 534 42.39 -12.09 -9.71
C GLY A 534 42.77 -12.24 -11.19
N GLU A 535 43.88 -12.93 -11.48
CA GLU A 535 44.34 -13.19 -12.85
C GLU A 535 43.34 -14.06 -13.63
N PHE A 536 42.78 -15.07 -12.97
CA PHE A 536 41.74 -15.92 -13.54
C PHE A 536 40.50 -15.12 -13.97
N ILE A 537 40.00 -14.20 -13.12
CA ILE A 537 38.87 -13.33 -13.44
C ILE A 537 39.20 -12.46 -14.67
N VAL A 538 40.39 -11.85 -14.71
CA VAL A 538 40.82 -11.00 -15.82
C VAL A 538 40.87 -11.80 -17.12
N GLN A 539 41.48 -12.99 -17.09
CA GLN A 539 41.58 -13.86 -18.25
C GLN A 539 40.19 -14.31 -18.76
N CYS A 540 39.28 -14.72 -17.86
CA CYS A 540 37.91 -15.08 -18.24
C CYS A 540 37.16 -13.89 -18.85
N THR A 541 37.24 -12.72 -18.21
CA THR A 541 36.54 -11.50 -18.67
C THR A 541 37.05 -11.05 -20.04
N GLN A 542 38.36 -11.12 -20.28
CA GLN A 542 38.94 -10.80 -21.59
C GLN A 542 38.49 -11.78 -22.68
N THR A 543 38.46 -13.08 -22.40
CA THR A 543 38.01 -14.09 -23.37
C THR A 543 36.51 -13.98 -23.65
N ILE A 544 35.69 -13.74 -22.62
CA ILE A 544 34.25 -13.45 -22.79
C ILE A 544 34.07 -12.21 -23.65
N GLY A 545 34.82 -11.13 -23.38
CA GLY A 545 34.74 -9.90 -24.18
C GLY A 545 35.11 -10.11 -25.64
N LYS A 546 36.10 -10.96 -25.95
CA LYS A 546 36.44 -11.33 -27.34
C LYS A 546 35.28 -12.07 -28.03
N LEU A 547 34.65 -13.02 -27.34
CA LEU A 547 33.49 -13.75 -27.86
C LEU A 547 32.28 -12.81 -28.05
N GLU A 548 32.02 -11.94 -27.08
CA GLU A 548 30.94 -10.94 -27.11
C GLU A 548 31.06 -10.01 -28.34
N LEU A 549 32.27 -9.53 -28.65
CA LEU A 549 32.53 -8.73 -29.84
C LEU A 549 32.28 -9.50 -31.16
N LEU A 550 32.59 -10.80 -31.20
CA LEU A 550 32.32 -11.63 -32.38
C LEU A 550 30.83 -11.88 -32.55
N VAL A 551 30.12 -12.22 -31.48
CA VAL A 551 28.66 -12.43 -31.50
C VAL A 551 27.95 -11.15 -31.92
N HIS A 552 28.31 -9.99 -31.35
CA HIS A 552 27.71 -8.71 -31.74
C HIS A 552 27.93 -8.40 -33.23
N TYR A 553 29.13 -8.68 -33.76
CA TYR A 553 29.39 -8.51 -35.19
C TYR A 553 28.52 -9.44 -36.06
N ILE A 554 28.40 -10.72 -35.70
CA ILE A 554 27.55 -11.68 -36.42
C ILE A 554 26.08 -11.24 -36.37
N HIS A 555 25.60 -10.77 -35.21
CA HIS A 555 24.24 -10.28 -35.04
C HIS A 555 23.96 -9.03 -35.88
N ASN A 556 24.88 -8.07 -35.96
CA ASN A 556 24.72 -6.89 -36.84
C ASN A 556 24.56 -7.32 -38.31
N ILE A 557 25.38 -8.24 -38.79
CA ILE A 557 25.25 -8.78 -40.15
C ILE A 557 23.94 -9.58 -40.32
N SER A 558 23.55 -10.33 -39.29
CA SER A 558 22.28 -11.09 -39.29
C SER A 558 21.07 -10.16 -39.35
N GLU A 559 21.11 -9.01 -38.68
CA GLU A 559 20.10 -7.96 -38.76
C GLU A 559 20.01 -7.37 -40.18
N ASP A 560 21.15 -7.11 -40.83
CA ASP A 560 21.19 -6.65 -42.22
C ASP A 560 20.59 -7.67 -43.19
N ILE A 561 20.90 -8.96 -43.02
CA ILE A 561 20.30 -10.04 -43.82
C ILE A 561 18.79 -10.10 -43.56
N ASN A 562 18.36 -10.09 -42.28
CA ASN A 562 16.94 -10.11 -41.92
C ASN A 562 16.17 -8.90 -42.48
N SER A 563 16.77 -7.71 -42.51
CA SER A 563 16.18 -6.52 -43.12
C SER A 563 15.94 -6.70 -44.63
N LYS A 564 16.92 -7.30 -45.35
CA LYS A 564 16.75 -7.64 -46.77
C LYS A 564 15.66 -8.68 -46.98
N LEU A 565 15.63 -9.72 -46.16
CA LEU A 565 14.62 -10.77 -46.21
C LEU A 565 13.21 -10.25 -45.90
N TRP A 566 13.07 -9.39 -44.89
CA TRP A 566 11.80 -8.75 -44.56
C TRP A 566 11.28 -7.87 -45.70
N SER A 567 12.18 -7.15 -46.39
CA SER A 567 11.79 -6.40 -47.57
C SER A 567 11.35 -7.30 -48.73
N ILE A 568 11.93 -8.50 -48.87
CA ILE A 568 11.46 -9.48 -49.86
C ILE A 568 10.07 -9.96 -49.45
N GLU A 569 9.89 -10.42 -48.21
CA GLU A 569 8.62 -10.93 -47.67
C GLU A 569 7.44 -9.95 -47.77
N SER A 570 7.70 -8.67 -47.55
CA SER A 570 6.69 -7.61 -47.55
C SER A 570 6.29 -7.11 -48.93
N THR A 571 6.94 -7.60 -50.00
CA THR A 571 6.66 -7.17 -51.37
C THR A 571 5.27 -7.63 -51.82
N ASN A 572 4.49 -6.70 -52.38
CA ASN A 572 3.20 -6.99 -52.99
C ASN A 572 3.36 -7.31 -54.48
N LEU A 573 3.16 -8.57 -54.85
CA LEU A 573 3.19 -9.10 -56.22
C LEU A 573 1.88 -8.88 -56.98
N PHE A 574 0.80 -8.50 -56.30
CA PHE A 574 -0.47 -8.18 -56.95
C PHE A 574 -0.75 -6.68 -56.83
N LYS A 575 -0.13 -5.90 -57.72
CA LYS A 575 -0.39 -4.46 -57.87
C LYS A 575 -1.43 -4.24 -58.96
N PHE A 576 -2.57 -3.69 -58.56
CA PHE A 576 -3.66 -3.44 -59.48
C PHE A 576 -3.59 -2.01 -60.04
N PRO A 577 -3.78 -1.83 -61.36
CA PRO A 577 -3.82 -0.51 -61.96
C PRO A 577 -4.94 0.33 -61.33
N ARG A 578 -4.62 1.57 -60.96
CA ARG A 578 -5.62 2.52 -60.44
C ARG A 578 -6.43 3.07 -61.60
N SER A 579 -7.77 3.07 -61.49
CA SER A 579 -8.60 3.62 -62.57
C SER A 579 -8.20 5.08 -62.83
N ILE A 580 -7.87 5.40 -64.08
CA ILE A 580 -7.28 6.68 -64.45
C ILE A 580 -8.34 7.80 -64.43
N ASN A 581 -9.65 7.48 -64.44
CA ASN A 581 -10.76 8.47 -64.46
C ASN A 581 -12.08 8.00 -63.79
N GLY A 582 -12.07 7.05 -62.86
CA GLY A 582 -13.27 6.59 -62.13
C GLY A 582 -14.23 5.68 -62.91
N ASP A 583 -14.31 5.84 -64.24
CA ASP A 583 -15.29 5.10 -65.06
C ASP A 583 -14.69 4.04 -66.00
N LYS A 584 -13.41 4.17 -66.41
CA LYS A 584 -12.76 3.21 -67.32
C LYS A 584 -11.90 2.21 -66.57
N LEU A 585 -12.32 0.95 -66.59
CA LEU A 585 -11.56 -0.20 -66.10
C LEU A 585 -10.83 -0.88 -67.27
N PRO A 586 -9.67 -1.51 -67.05
CA PRO A 586 -8.99 -2.29 -68.07
C PRO A 586 -9.79 -3.54 -68.45
N GLY A 587 -9.69 -3.96 -69.71
CA GLY A 587 -10.24 -5.25 -70.12
C GLY A 587 -9.55 -6.40 -69.39
N ALA A 588 -10.20 -7.57 -69.26
CA ALA A 588 -9.61 -8.71 -68.55
C ALA A 588 -8.16 -9.04 -69.00
N LYS A 589 -7.89 -9.05 -70.32
CA LYS A 589 -6.53 -9.29 -70.88
C LYS A 589 -5.51 -8.24 -70.44
N GLU A 590 -5.84 -6.97 -70.63
CA GLU A 590 -5.02 -5.84 -70.23
C GLU A 590 -4.72 -5.85 -68.72
N PHE A 591 -5.72 -6.15 -67.88
CA PHE A 591 -5.57 -6.23 -66.43
C PHE A 591 -4.52 -7.26 -66.00
N PHE A 592 -4.60 -8.50 -66.51
CA PHE A 592 -3.65 -9.54 -66.13
C PHE A 592 -2.25 -9.29 -66.71
N ASP A 593 -2.16 -8.68 -67.90
CA ASP A 593 -0.87 -8.29 -68.50
C ASP A 593 -0.19 -7.15 -67.70
N ASP A 594 -0.95 -6.18 -67.21
CA ASP A 594 -0.45 -5.10 -66.35
C ASP A 594 0.08 -5.63 -65.01
N VAL A 595 -0.67 -6.54 -64.37
CA VAL A 595 -0.23 -7.20 -63.13
C VAL A 595 1.08 -7.94 -63.35
N LYS A 596 1.21 -8.68 -64.46
CA LYS A 596 2.44 -9.40 -64.83
C LYS A 596 3.62 -8.45 -65.06
N CYS A 597 3.39 -7.31 -65.72
CA CYS A 597 4.44 -6.32 -65.97
C CYS A 597 4.97 -5.71 -64.66
N GLU A 598 4.08 -5.38 -63.71
CA GLU A 598 4.48 -4.88 -62.39
C GLU A 598 5.21 -5.95 -61.56
N GLN A 599 4.76 -7.22 -61.63
CA GLN A 599 5.45 -8.34 -60.99
C GLN A 599 6.92 -8.41 -61.40
N VAL A 600 7.23 -8.35 -62.70
CA VAL A 600 8.61 -8.44 -63.20
C VAL A 600 9.52 -7.37 -62.57
N LYS A 601 9.03 -6.13 -62.42
CA LYS A 601 9.79 -5.03 -61.80
C LYS A 601 10.09 -5.31 -60.32
N ASP A 602 9.11 -5.86 -59.60
CA ASP A 602 9.28 -6.22 -58.19
C ASP A 602 10.23 -7.41 -58.02
N VAL A 603 10.15 -8.42 -58.91
CA VAL A 603 11.08 -9.56 -58.92
C VAL A 603 12.52 -9.09 -59.08
N GLU A 604 12.80 -8.19 -60.04
CA GLU A 604 14.14 -7.65 -60.21
C GLU A 604 14.67 -6.99 -58.93
N HIS A 605 13.82 -6.24 -58.22
CA HIS A 605 14.24 -5.59 -56.98
C HIS A 605 14.52 -6.60 -55.86
N MET A 606 13.69 -7.64 -55.72
CA MET A 606 13.88 -8.70 -54.73
C MET A 606 15.13 -9.52 -55.01
N VAL A 607 15.38 -9.89 -56.28
CA VAL A 607 16.57 -10.65 -56.70
C VAL A 607 17.85 -9.86 -56.40
N ARG A 608 17.88 -8.53 -56.64
CA ARG A 608 19.03 -7.69 -56.27
C ARG A 608 19.33 -7.72 -54.76
N LYS A 609 18.30 -7.77 -53.90
CA LYS A 609 18.47 -7.90 -52.44
C LYS A 609 18.97 -9.28 -52.05
N TYR A 610 18.43 -10.32 -52.68
CA TYR A 610 18.84 -11.71 -52.47
C TYR A 610 20.31 -11.93 -52.84
N SER A 611 20.75 -11.48 -54.03
CA SER A 611 22.14 -11.63 -54.49
C SER A 611 23.17 -10.85 -53.65
N ALA A 612 22.73 -9.93 -52.78
CA ALA A 612 23.60 -9.25 -51.83
C ALA A 612 23.85 -10.05 -50.54
N ILE A 613 22.98 -11.02 -50.20
CA ILE A 613 23.09 -11.83 -48.96
C ILE A 613 24.39 -12.65 -48.91
N PRO A 614 24.83 -13.33 -50.00
CA PRO A 614 26.10 -14.05 -49.99
C PRO A 614 27.31 -13.21 -49.59
N GLN A 615 27.36 -11.92 -49.98
CA GLN A 615 28.48 -11.04 -49.62
C GLN A 615 28.52 -10.77 -48.12
N LEU A 616 27.37 -10.56 -47.49
CA LEU A 616 27.26 -10.41 -46.04
C LEU A 616 27.72 -11.68 -45.30
N LEU A 617 27.39 -12.86 -45.82
CA LEU A 617 27.84 -14.13 -45.26
C LEU A 617 29.34 -14.36 -45.44
N ILE A 618 29.91 -13.90 -46.55
CA ILE A 618 31.36 -13.92 -46.81
C ILE A 618 32.11 -12.99 -45.85
N GLU A 619 31.54 -11.83 -45.47
CA GLU A 619 32.13 -10.98 -44.43
C GLU A 619 32.23 -11.68 -43.07
N VAL A 620 31.22 -12.47 -42.71
CA VAL A 620 31.25 -13.35 -41.53
C VAL A 620 32.33 -14.43 -41.67
N GLU A 621 32.45 -15.03 -42.87
CA GLU A 621 33.52 -16.00 -43.19
C GLU A 621 34.92 -15.38 -42.97
N GLY A 622 35.14 -14.16 -43.46
CA GLY A 622 36.42 -13.47 -43.36
C GLY A 622 36.85 -13.20 -41.93
N ARG A 623 35.89 -12.95 -41.03
CA ARG A 623 36.19 -12.69 -39.62
C ARG A 623 36.40 -13.95 -38.79
N ILE A 624 35.71 -15.05 -39.11
CA ILE A 624 35.72 -16.28 -38.28
C ILE A 624 36.68 -17.34 -38.84
N ALA A 625 36.63 -17.57 -40.15
CA ALA A 625 37.43 -18.58 -40.83
C ALA A 625 38.67 -17.99 -41.54
N HIS A 626 38.77 -16.65 -41.60
CA HIS A 626 39.84 -15.95 -42.31
C HIS A 626 39.93 -16.30 -43.80
N THR A 627 38.77 -16.62 -44.39
CA THR A 627 38.61 -16.96 -45.81
C THR A 627 37.45 -16.16 -46.38
N ASN A 628 37.51 -15.81 -47.67
CA ASN A 628 36.45 -15.08 -48.38
C ASN A 628 35.90 -15.90 -49.55
N SER A 629 35.76 -17.20 -49.35
CA SER A 629 35.50 -18.17 -50.42
C SER A 629 34.01 -18.45 -50.64
N GLY A 630 33.17 -18.24 -49.62
CA GLY A 630 31.77 -18.67 -49.60
C GLY A 630 31.59 -20.17 -49.46
N LYS A 631 32.66 -20.93 -49.18
CA LYS A 631 32.71 -22.41 -49.14
C LYS A 631 33.38 -22.95 -47.89
N SER A 632 33.60 -22.13 -46.87
CA SER A 632 34.30 -22.59 -45.66
C SER A 632 33.51 -23.68 -44.94
N PRO A 633 34.11 -24.85 -44.63
CA PRO A 633 33.42 -25.93 -43.95
C PRO A 633 32.97 -25.53 -42.54
N LYS A 634 33.63 -24.56 -41.90
CA LYS A 634 33.23 -24.02 -40.59
C LYS A 634 31.87 -23.33 -40.63
N LEU A 635 31.50 -22.72 -41.77
CA LEU A 635 30.25 -21.99 -41.93
C LEU A 635 29.15 -22.82 -42.59
N ALA A 636 29.40 -24.08 -42.95
CA ALA A 636 28.45 -24.90 -43.70
C ALA A 636 27.06 -25.01 -43.02
N SER A 637 27.03 -25.18 -41.70
CA SER A 637 25.77 -25.19 -40.91
C SER A 637 25.09 -23.82 -40.85
N TYR A 638 25.88 -22.75 -40.81
CA TYR A 638 25.40 -21.37 -40.80
C TYR A 638 24.82 -20.95 -42.16
N TYR A 639 25.45 -21.38 -43.26
CA TYR A 639 24.92 -21.22 -44.61
C TYR A 639 23.60 -21.97 -44.79
N ALA A 640 23.52 -23.22 -44.33
CA ALA A 640 22.28 -24.01 -44.37
C ALA A 640 21.15 -23.36 -43.56
N TYR A 641 21.46 -22.74 -42.41
CA TYR A 641 20.49 -21.99 -41.61
C TYR A 641 19.88 -20.83 -42.40
N TRP A 642 20.71 -20.00 -43.04
CA TRP A 642 20.22 -18.88 -43.84
C TRP A 642 19.50 -19.31 -45.12
N GLU A 643 19.95 -20.37 -45.77
CA GLU A 643 19.25 -20.96 -46.92
C GLU A 643 17.84 -21.43 -46.53
N HIS A 644 17.71 -22.10 -45.38
CA HIS A 644 16.41 -22.51 -44.86
C HIS A 644 15.53 -21.30 -44.50
N ARG A 645 16.11 -20.25 -43.93
CA ARG A 645 15.40 -19.00 -43.63
C ARG A 645 14.88 -18.31 -44.91
N ILE A 646 15.68 -18.29 -45.97
CA ILE A 646 15.28 -17.77 -47.30
C ILE A 646 14.10 -18.57 -47.84
N TYR A 647 14.15 -19.90 -47.77
CA TYR A 647 13.02 -20.76 -48.18
C TYR A 647 11.73 -20.43 -47.44
N GLN A 648 11.78 -20.25 -46.10
CA GLN A 648 10.63 -19.87 -45.30
C GLN A 648 10.04 -18.52 -45.75
N VAL A 649 10.91 -17.53 -45.94
CA VAL A 649 10.54 -16.17 -46.37
C VAL A 649 9.87 -16.17 -47.73
N LEU A 650 10.42 -16.91 -48.71
CA LEU A 650 9.83 -17.04 -50.04
C LEU A 650 8.48 -17.78 -50.00
N THR A 651 8.34 -18.80 -49.15
CA THR A 651 7.06 -19.50 -48.98
C THR A 651 6.00 -18.56 -48.41
N GLN A 652 6.32 -17.78 -47.37
CA GLN A 652 5.41 -16.80 -46.78
C GLN A 652 5.06 -15.67 -47.73
N LEU A 653 6.02 -15.18 -48.54
CA LEU A 653 5.78 -14.20 -49.59
C LEU A 653 4.67 -14.66 -50.54
N ILE A 654 4.76 -15.88 -51.06
CA ILE A 654 3.78 -16.41 -52.02
C ILE A 654 2.42 -16.62 -51.34
N VAL A 655 2.38 -17.24 -50.15
CA VAL A 655 1.13 -17.47 -49.42
C VAL A 655 0.40 -16.15 -49.16
N LYS A 656 1.11 -15.13 -48.65
CA LYS A 656 0.53 -13.81 -48.36
C LYS A 656 0.00 -13.14 -49.62
N ASN A 657 0.73 -13.21 -50.73
CA ASN A 657 0.30 -12.59 -51.98
C ASN A 657 -0.92 -13.29 -52.59
N LEU A 658 -0.98 -14.63 -52.55
CA LEU A 658 -2.16 -15.37 -52.99
C LEU A 658 -3.39 -15.08 -52.09
N GLN A 659 -3.19 -14.94 -50.78
CA GLN A 659 -4.26 -14.52 -49.86
C GLN A 659 -4.78 -13.12 -50.18
N VAL A 660 -3.88 -12.17 -50.47
CA VAL A 660 -4.25 -10.80 -50.88
C VAL A 660 -5.01 -10.83 -52.21
N PHE A 661 -4.56 -11.63 -53.18
CA PHE A 661 -5.26 -11.78 -54.45
C PHE A 661 -6.65 -12.38 -54.27
N ASN A 662 -6.79 -13.44 -53.47
CA ASN A 662 -8.07 -14.05 -53.15
C ASN A 662 -9.03 -13.05 -52.46
N ALA A 663 -8.53 -12.29 -51.49
CA ALA A 663 -9.31 -11.24 -50.82
C ALA A 663 -9.77 -10.16 -51.80
N THR A 664 -8.93 -9.83 -52.79
CA THR A 664 -9.28 -8.87 -53.85
C THR A 664 -10.35 -9.42 -54.77
N VAL A 665 -10.26 -10.69 -55.17
CA VAL A 665 -11.29 -11.36 -55.99
C VAL A 665 -12.65 -11.35 -55.29
N LEU A 666 -12.67 -11.53 -53.97
CA LEU A 666 -13.89 -11.52 -53.18
C LEU A 666 -14.41 -10.11 -52.84
N ALA A 667 -13.59 -9.07 -53.04
CA ALA A 667 -13.96 -7.71 -52.69
C ALA A 667 -15.03 -7.16 -53.65
N ASN A 668 -15.98 -6.39 -53.12
CA ASN A 668 -17.03 -5.72 -53.89
C ASN A 668 -16.51 -4.43 -54.57
N VAL A 669 -15.35 -4.50 -55.21
CA VAL A 669 -14.70 -3.37 -55.89
C VAL A 669 -14.28 -3.83 -57.28
N PRO A 670 -14.91 -3.34 -58.36
CA PRO A 670 -14.61 -3.78 -59.71
C PRO A 670 -13.23 -3.28 -60.16
N LEU A 671 -12.39 -4.19 -60.65
CA LEU A 671 -11.02 -3.91 -61.10
C LEU A 671 -10.82 -4.16 -62.59
N LEU A 672 -11.61 -5.06 -63.18
CA LEU A 672 -11.59 -5.35 -64.61
C LEU A 672 -12.98 -5.24 -65.22
N GLN A 673 -13.03 -5.00 -66.53
CA GLN A 673 -14.29 -5.03 -67.30
C GLN A 673 -14.33 -6.19 -68.29
N ILE A 674 -15.53 -6.75 -68.45
CA ILE A 674 -15.86 -7.74 -69.48
C ILE A 674 -17.17 -7.35 -70.16
N GLU A 675 -17.36 -7.79 -71.40
CA GLU A 675 -18.53 -7.45 -72.20
C GLU A 675 -19.46 -8.65 -72.34
N ALA A 676 -20.77 -8.42 -72.36
CA ALA A 676 -21.75 -9.39 -72.81
C ALA A 676 -22.05 -9.14 -74.30
N VAL A 677 -21.92 -10.18 -75.12
CA VAL A 677 -22.16 -10.10 -76.56
C VAL A 677 -23.11 -11.21 -76.99
N LEU A 678 -23.97 -10.89 -77.96
CA LEU A 678 -24.86 -11.85 -78.58
C LEU A 678 -24.11 -12.64 -79.67
N SER A 679 -23.76 -13.89 -79.39
CA SER A 679 -23.20 -14.83 -80.35
C SER A 679 -24.25 -15.88 -80.70
N VAL A 680 -25.07 -15.60 -81.72
CA VAL A 680 -26.25 -16.40 -82.06
C VAL A 680 -25.92 -17.90 -82.08
N PRO A 681 -26.63 -18.75 -81.30
CA PRO A 681 -27.91 -18.50 -80.63
C PRO A 681 -27.84 -18.10 -79.13
N GLU A 682 -26.66 -17.87 -78.56
CA GLU A 682 -26.47 -17.68 -77.11
C GLU A 682 -25.83 -16.32 -76.74
N VAL A 683 -26.10 -15.87 -75.52
CA VAL A 683 -25.45 -14.69 -74.93
C VAL A 683 -24.21 -15.16 -74.20
N THR A 684 -23.04 -14.64 -74.60
CA THR A 684 -21.74 -15.07 -74.06
C THR A 684 -20.94 -13.90 -73.51
N LEU A 685 -20.12 -14.17 -72.49
CA LEU A 685 -19.12 -13.23 -71.99
C LEU A 685 -17.95 -13.13 -72.98
N GLN A 686 -17.40 -11.92 -73.14
CA GLN A 686 -16.19 -11.64 -73.90
C GLN A 686 -15.18 -10.90 -73.01
N PRO A 687 -14.04 -11.51 -72.65
CA PRO A 687 -13.66 -12.92 -72.88
C PRO A 687 -14.61 -13.93 -72.23
N ASN A 688 -14.65 -15.17 -72.75
CA ASN A 688 -15.50 -16.22 -72.19
C ASN A 688 -15.03 -16.65 -70.78
N ALA A 689 -15.92 -17.29 -70.02
CA ALA A 689 -15.62 -17.74 -68.65
C ALA A 689 -14.37 -18.62 -68.57
N SER A 690 -14.16 -19.53 -69.53
CA SER A 690 -12.99 -20.41 -69.56
C SER A 690 -11.67 -19.65 -69.79
N GLU A 691 -11.69 -18.58 -70.59
CA GLU A 691 -10.53 -17.70 -70.77
C GLU A 691 -10.18 -16.99 -69.47
N ILE A 692 -11.17 -16.45 -68.75
CA ILE A 692 -10.95 -15.76 -67.47
C ILE A 692 -10.40 -16.73 -66.40
N GLU A 693 -10.93 -17.95 -66.33
CA GLU A 693 -10.41 -18.99 -65.44
C GLU A 693 -8.96 -19.35 -65.79
N LYS A 694 -8.64 -19.56 -67.07
CA LYS A 694 -7.27 -19.84 -67.54
C LYS A 694 -6.30 -18.70 -67.19
N MET A 695 -6.73 -17.46 -67.38
CA MET A 695 -5.92 -16.28 -67.04
C MET A 695 -5.68 -16.16 -65.54
N THR A 696 -6.68 -16.48 -64.72
CA THR A 696 -6.52 -16.52 -63.26
C THR A 696 -5.53 -17.59 -62.84
N VAL A 697 -5.66 -18.81 -63.38
CA VAL A 697 -4.72 -19.92 -63.11
C VAL A 697 -3.31 -19.53 -63.54
N GLN A 698 -3.15 -18.87 -64.70
CA GLN A 698 -1.86 -18.38 -65.16
C GLN A 698 -1.29 -17.31 -64.22
N ALA A 699 -2.10 -16.39 -63.70
CA ALA A 699 -1.64 -15.38 -62.75
C ALA A 699 -1.18 -15.98 -61.40
N ILE A 700 -1.85 -17.04 -60.94
CA ILE A 700 -1.43 -17.80 -59.76
C ILE A 700 -0.09 -18.50 -60.05
N GLN A 701 0.04 -19.15 -61.21
CA GLN A 701 1.27 -19.81 -61.63
C GLN A 701 2.43 -18.80 -61.74
N ASP A 702 2.24 -17.70 -62.47
CA ASP A 702 3.22 -16.62 -62.62
C ASP A 702 3.71 -16.11 -61.25
N CYS A 703 2.80 -15.94 -60.29
CA CYS A 703 3.15 -15.55 -58.91
C CYS A 703 4.07 -16.58 -58.23
N VAL A 704 3.79 -17.88 -58.34
CA VAL A 704 4.64 -18.93 -57.77
C VAL A 704 5.97 -19.01 -58.53
N GLU A 705 5.95 -18.84 -59.85
CA GLU A 705 7.12 -18.90 -60.73
C GLU A 705 8.14 -17.79 -60.47
N VAL A 706 7.76 -16.69 -59.81
CA VAL A 706 8.70 -15.69 -59.28
C VAL A 706 9.83 -16.34 -58.48
N THR A 707 9.55 -17.43 -57.78
CA THR A 707 10.55 -18.15 -56.98
C THR A 707 11.60 -18.89 -57.82
N LYS A 708 11.41 -19.04 -59.14
CA LYS A 708 12.42 -19.58 -60.07
C LYS A 708 13.65 -18.66 -60.19
N SER A 709 13.47 -17.35 -60.02
CA SER A 709 14.55 -16.36 -60.07
C SER A 709 15.47 -16.41 -58.84
N PHE A 710 15.10 -17.18 -57.80
CA PHE A 710 15.90 -17.37 -56.60
C PHE A 710 16.61 -18.72 -56.66
N VAL A 711 17.86 -18.71 -57.11
CA VAL A 711 18.70 -19.89 -57.30
C VAL A 711 19.21 -20.39 -55.95
N ARG A 712 19.10 -21.69 -55.66
CA ARG A 712 19.58 -22.30 -54.42
C ARG A 712 21.09 -22.30 -54.33
N TRP A 713 21.61 -22.45 -53.12
CA TRP A 713 23.04 -22.54 -52.92
C TRP A 713 23.54 -23.98 -53.10
N MET A 714 24.82 -24.14 -53.45
CA MET A 714 25.44 -25.45 -53.38
C MET A 714 25.51 -25.90 -51.91
N HIS A 715 25.29 -27.19 -51.66
CA HIS A 715 25.22 -27.74 -50.32
C HIS A 715 26.42 -27.33 -49.44
N GLY A 716 26.13 -26.72 -48.29
CA GLY A 716 27.14 -26.26 -47.34
C GLY A 716 27.93 -25.02 -47.76
N THR A 717 27.43 -24.25 -48.72
CA THR A 717 28.05 -23.01 -49.23
C THR A 717 27.01 -21.88 -49.32
N CYS A 718 27.46 -20.65 -49.53
CA CYS A 718 26.57 -19.53 -49.87
C CYS A 718 26.68 -19.12 -51.35
N ILE A 719 27.02 -20.07 -52.23
CA ILE A 719 27.23 -19.80 -53.66
C ILE A 719 26.10 -20.43 -54.46
N GLU A 720 25.48 -19.62 -55.30
CA GLU A 720 24.41 -20.04 -56.19
C GLU A 720 24.82 -21.23 -57.07
N CYS A 721 23.93 -22.21 -57.18
CA CYS A 721 24.15 -23.40 -57.98
C CYS A 721 24.13 -23.02 -59.47
N PRO A 722 25.22 -23.25 -60.23
CA PRO A 722 25.21 -22.98 -61.66
C PRO A 722 24.22 -23.90 -62.38
N PRO A 723 23.69 -23.48 -63.54
CA PRO A 723 22.77 -24.31 -64.31
C PRO A 723 23.41 -25.65 -64.70
N GLN A 724 22.72 -26.77 -64.47
CA GLN A 724 23.20 -28.12 -64.73
C GLN A 724 22.58 -28.69 -66.01
N HIS A 725 23.37 -29.39 -66.83
CA HIS A 725 22.88 -30.04 -68.05
C HIS A 725 22.50 -31.49 -67.72
N VAL A 726 21.21 -31.83 -67.80
CA VAL A 726 20.70 -33.19 -67.53
C VAL A 726 20.67 -34.02 -68.82
N LYS A 727 20.45 -33.38 -69.97
CA LYS A 727 20.55 -33.93 -71.35
C LYS A 727 21.13 -32.88 -72.29
N ALA A 728 21.51 -33.27 -73.52
CA ALA A 728 22.20 -32.41 -74.50
C ALA A 728 21.55 -31.03 -74.73
N ASP A 729 20.22 -30.91 -74.58
CA ASP A 729 19.46 -29.67 -74.78
C ASP A 729 18.67 -29.18 -73.52
N GLU A 730 18.77 -29.86 -72.37
CA GLU A 730 18.01 -29.51 -71.15
C GLU A 730 18.92 -28.99 -70.04
N VAL A 731 18.86 -27.68 -69.81
CA VAL A 731 19.51 -26.99 -68.69
C VAL A 731 18.52 -26.83 -67.53
N VAL A 732 18.87 -27.36 -66.36
CA VAL A 732 18.07 -27.27 -65.13
C VAL A 732 18.75 -26.33 -64.14
N THR A 733 18.02 -25.31 -63.72
CA THR A 733 18.43 -24.40 -62.64
C THR A 733 17.74 -24.81 -61.34
N PHE A 734 18.53 -25.14 -60.33
CA PHE A 734 18.01 -25.48 -58.99
C PHE A 734 17.59 -24.19 -58.28
N SER A 735 16.28 -23.93 -58.26
CA SER A 735 15.68 -22.76 -57.61
C SER A 735 14.79 -23.17 -56.45
N PHE A 736 14.38 -22.22 -55.61
CA PHE A 736 13.43 -22.49 -54.52
C PHE A 736 12.04 -22.92 -55.01
N TYR A 737 11.72 -22.69 -56.30
CA TYR A 737 10.45 -23.07 -56.91
C TYR A 737 10.07 -24.55 -56.75
N SER A 738 11.04 -25.47 -56.83
CA SER A 738 10.75 -26.92 -56.73
C SER A 738 10.03 -27.29 -55.44
N ASP A 739 10.43 -26.64 -54.34
CA ASP A 739 9.92 -26.95 -53.01
C ASP A 739 8.73 -26.04 -52.67
N VAL A 740 8.79 -24.76 -53.06
CA VAL A 740 7.72 -23.80 -52.82
C VAL A 740 6.45 -24.19 -53.58
N SER A 741 6.55 -24.62 -54.85
CA SER A 741 5.38 -25.04 -55.64
C SER A 741 4.66 -26.28 -55.08
N GLN A 742 5.36 -27.11 -54.30
CA GLN A 742 4.79 -28.30 -53.64
C GLN A 742 4.26 -28.02 -52.23
N SER A 743 4.34 -26.76 -51.76
CA SER A 743 3.85 -26.39 -50.43
C SER A 743 2.32 -26.57 -50.34
N PRO A 744 1.80 -27.34 -49.37
CA PRO A 744 0.36 -27.54 -49.19
C PRO A 744 -0.41 -26.22 -49.04
N LEU A 745 0.18 -25.25 -48.32
CA LEU A 745 -0.44 -23.94 -48.08
C LEU A 745 -0.66 -23.17 -49.38
N ILE A 746 0.25 -23.29 -50.35
CA ILE A 746 0.15 -22.59 -51.64
C ILE A 746 -0.90 -23.27 -52.53
N ILE A 747 -0.90 -24.60 -52.56
CA ILE A 747 -1.87 -25.40 -53.32
C ILE A 747 -3.29 -25.12 -52.81
N GLU A 748 -3.51 -25.07 -51.49
CA GLU A 748 -4.80 -24.74 -50.89
C GLU A 748 -5.31 -23.35 -51.31
N GLN A 749 -4.44 -22.32 -51.28
CA GLN A 749 -4.82 -20.97 -51.71
C GLN A 749 -5.15 -20.92 -53.21
N ALA A 750 -4.38 -21.61 -54.06
CA ALA A 750 -4.62 -21.67 -55.50
C ALA A 750 -5.99 -22.29 -55.83
N VAL A 751 -6.34 -23.39 -55.16
CA VAL A 751 -7.65 -24.06 -55.31
C VAL A 751 -8.78 -23.12 -54.86
N LEU A 752 -8.61 -22.44 -53.72
CA LEU A 752 -9.61 -21.53 -53.17
C LEU A 752 -9.91 -20.35 -54.12
N ILE A 753 -8.87 -19.72 -54.68
CA ILE A 753 -9.03 -18.61 -55.65
C ILE A 753 -9.79 -19.11 -56.89
N THR A 754 -9.40 -20.25 -57.44
CA THR A 754 -10.02 -20.81 -58.65
C THR A 754 -11.50 -21.14 -58.41
N GLN A 755 -11.85 -21.69 -57.25
CA GLN A 755 -13.24 -21.96 -56.86
C GLN A 755 -14.06 -20.66 -56.72
N ASN A 756 -13.47 -19.60 -56.16
CA ASN A 756 -14.16 -18.31 -55.99
C ASN A 756 -14.43 -17.64 -57.34
N ILE A 757 -13.46 -17.67 -58.27
CA ILE A 757 -13.65 -17.19 -59.64
C ILE A 757 -14.74 -17.98 -60.37
N HIS A 758 -14.74 -19.31 -60.26
CA HIS A 758 -15.76 -20.14 -60.88
C HIS A 758 -17.18 -19.78 -60.38
N LYS A 759 -17.35 -19.58 -59.07
CA LYS A 759 -18.61 -19.13 -58.47
C LYS A 759 -19.04 -17.75 -58.96
N LEU A 760 -18.10 -16.81 -59.06
CA LEU A 760 -18.36 -15.47 -59.58
C LEU A 760 -18.84 -15.50 -61.04
N LEU A 761 -18.16 -16.26 -61.89
CA LEU A 761 -18.53 -16.42 -63.29
C LEU A 761 -19.87 -17.15 -63.45
N ALA A 762 -20.19 -18.10 -62.56
CA ALA A 762 -21.50 -18.73 -62.51
C ALA A 762 -22.62 -17.72 -62.16
N SER A 763 -22.40 -16.85 -61.18
CA SER A 763 -23.32 -15.75 -60.82
C SER A 763 -23.58 -14.80 -62.01
N LEU A 764 -22.51 -14.41 -62.72
CA LEU A 764 -22.63 -13.57 -63.91
C LEU A 764 -23.40 -14.26 -65.05
N ASN A 765 -23.17 -15.56 -65.27
CA ASN A 765 -23.95 -16.33 -66.24
C ASN A 765 -25.42 -16.50 -65.83
N GLU A 766 -25.70 -16.65 -64.54
CA GLU A 766 -27.07 -16.69 -64.01
C GLU A 766 -27.79 -15.35 -64.24
N TYR A 767 -27.10 -14.23 -64.06
CA TYR A 767 -27.61 -12.90 -64.41
C TYR A 767 -27.88 -12.77 -65.91
N LEU A 768 -26.97 -13.24 -66.78
CA LEU A 768 -27.18 -13.24 -68.23
C LEU A 768 -28.38 -14.09 -68.68
N ASN A 769 -28.76 -15.14 -67.93
CA ASN A 769 -29.95 -15.93 -68.24
C ASN A 769 -31.24 -15.09 -68.23
N GLN A 770 -31.29 -13.96 -67.53
CA GLN A 770 -32.45 -13.05 -67.54
C GLN A 770 -32.72 -12.49 -68.94
N TRP A 771 -31.70 -12.37 -69.78
CA TRP A 771 -31.82 -11.90 -71.15
C TRP A 771 -32.46 -12.94 -72.08
N LYS A 772 -32.55 -14.22 -71.68
CA LYS A 772 -33.25 -15.27 -72.45
C LYS A 772 -34.73 -14.97 -72.70
N ARG A 773 -35.36 -14.08 -71.93
CA ARG A 773 -36.73 -13.61 -72.20
C ARG A 773 -36.89 -12.98 -73.59
N TYR A 774 -35.80 -12.51 -74.20
CA TYR A 774 -35.76 -11.94 -75.54
C TYR A 774 -35.32 -12.96 -76.62
N ASP A 775 -35.19 -14.25 -76.29
CA ASP A 775 -34.70 -15.32 -77.20
C ASP A 775 -35.41 -15.34 -78.56
N LEU A 776 -36.71 -15.06 -78.60
CA LEU A 776 -37.53 -14.98 -79.80
C LEU A 776 -37.02 -13.96 -80.84
N VAL A 777 -36.23 -12.97 -80.42
CA VAL A 777 -35.70 -11.91 -81.28
C VAL A 777 -34.50 -12.39 -82.10
N TRP A 778 -33.73 -13.37 -81.63
CA TRP A 778 -32.49 -13.81 -82.30
C TRP A 778 -32.37 -15.32 -82.54
N LYS A 779 -33.11 -16.18 -81.83
CA LYS A 779 -33.09 -17.63 -82.06
C LYS A 779 -33.93 -18.06 -83.25
N SER A 780 -34.95 -17.27 -83.60
CA SER A 780 -35.86 -17.57 -84.70
C SER A 780 -35.27 -17.11 -86.04
N ASP A 781 -35.26 -18.00 -87.03
CA ASP A 781 -34.90 -17.61 -88.40
C ASP A 781 -35.95 -16.66 -88.98
N LYS A 782 -35.52 -15.43 -89.28
CA LYS A 782 -36.36 -14.36 -89.83
C LYS A 782 -37.08 -14.80 -91.11
N GLY A 783 -36.40 -15.48 -92.03
CA GLY A 783 -36.99 -15.90 -93.31
C GLY A 783 -38.10 -16.93 -93.10
N THR A 784 -37.76 -18.04 -92.44
CA THR A 784 -38.71 -19.14 -92.20
C THR A 784 -39.97 -18.71 -91.43
N VAL A 785 -39.83 -17.80 -90.46
CA VAL A 785 -40.99 -17.29 -89.69
C VAL A 785 -41.85 -16.36 -90.54
N LEU A 786 -41.25 -15.46 -91.32
CA LEU A 786 -41.99 -14.54 -92.18
C LEU A 786 -42.70 -15.28 -93.32
N ASP A 787 -42.08 -16.29 -93.92
CA ASP A 787 -42.68 -17.09 -94.99
C ASP A 787 -43.90 -17.89 -94.49
N ARG A 788 -43.80 -18.46 -93.28
CA ARG A 788 -44.92 -19.16 -92.64
C ARG A 788 -46.06 -18.18 -92.32
N PHE A 789 -45.71 -17.02 -91.77
CA PHE A 789 -46.67 -15.98 -91.42
C PHE A 789 -47.36 -15.41 -92.67
N ALA A 790 -46.67 -15.25 -93.79
CA ALA A 790 -47.24 -14.84 -95.07
C ALA A 790 -48.24 -15.88 -95.62
N ALA A 791 -47.92 -17.17 -95.50
CA ALA A 791 -48.76 -18.25 -95.99
C ALA A 791 -50.13 -18.35 -95.26
N GLU A 792 -50.20 -17.92 -94.00
CA GLU A 792 -51.43 -17.95 -93.18
C GLU A 792 -52.44 -16.84 -93.52
N LYS A 793 -52.07 -15.85 -94.35
CA LYS A 793 -52.87 -14.64 -94.67
C LYS A 793 -53.49 -13.97 -93.42
N PRO A 794 -52.67 -13.54 -92.45
CA PRO A 794 -53.15 -13.01 -91.18
C PRO A 794 -53.84 -11.65 -91.35
N ALA A 795 -54.81 -11.38 -90.47
CA ALA A 795 -55.48 -10.08 -90.41
C ALA A 795 -54.53 -8.97 -89.94
N CYS A 796 -54.78 -7.72 -90.35
CA CYS A 796 -53.96 -6.55 -89.97
C CYS A 796 -53.79 -6.38 -88.44
N VAL A 797 -54.75 -6.84 -87.64
CA VAL A 797 -54.68 -6.81 -86.17
C VAL A 797 -53.50 -7.66 -85.65
N ILE A 798 -53.25 -8.82 -86.26
CA ILE A 798 -52.15 -9.71 -85.87
C ILE A 798 -50.79 -9.09 -86.28
N PHE A 799 -50.73 -8.40 -87.42
CA PHE A 799 -49.55 -7.61 -87.78
C PHE A 799 -49.27 -6.50 -86.76
N ASP A 800 -50.29 -5.77 -86.31
CA ASP A 800 -50.15 -4.71 -85.30
C ASP A 800 -49.67 -5.29 -83.96
N GLU A 801 -50.21 -6.44 -83.51
CA GLU A 801 -49.74 -7.14 -82.30
C GLU A 801 -48.25 -7.49 -82.37
N HIS A 802 -47.78 -8.08 -83.48
CA HIS A 802 -46.35 -8.41 -83.66
C HIS A 802 -45.46 -7.16 -83.78
N LEU A 803 -45.90 -6.13 -84.50
CA LEU A 803 -45.17 -4.87 -84.64
C LEU A 803 -45.05 -4.15 -83.28
N GLN A 804 -46.12 -4.11 -82.50
CA GLN A 804 -46.13 -3.56 -81.15
C GLN A 804 -45.21 -4.36 -80.22
N PHE A 805 -45.22 -5.69 -80.31
CA PHE A 805 -44.32 -6.55 -79.53
C PHE A 805 -42.84 -6.21 -79.79
N TYR A 806 -42.37 -6.27 -81.04
CA TYR A 806 -40.95 -6.00 -81.35
C TYR A 806 -40.56 -4.53 -81.10
N ARG A 807 -41.48 -3.58 -81.31
CA ARG A 807 -41.25 -2.17 -80.98
C ARG A 807 -41.10 -1.96 -79.48
N LYS A 808 -41.92 -2.63 -78.67
CA LYS A 808 -41.84 -2.61 -77.21
C LYS A 808 -40.52 -3.21 -76.74
N VAL A 809 -40.10 -4.36 -77.27
CA VAL A 809 -38.78 -4.95 -76.97
C VAL A 809 -37.63 -3.99 -77.29
N ALA A 810 -37.67 -3.32 -78.45
CA ALA A 810 -36.64 -2.35 -78.85
C ALA A 810 -36.56 -1.10 -77.93
N GLN A 811 -37.65 -0.77 -77.21
CA GLN A 811 -37.71 0.30 -76.22
C GLN A 811 -37.29 -0.19 -74.82
N GLU A 812 -37.79 -1.34 -74.39
CA GLU A 812 -37.47 -1.95 -73.09
C GLU A 812 -35.97 -2.16 -72.92
N VAL A 813 -35.29 -2.66 -73.95
CA VAL A 813 -33.84 -2.92 -73.92
C VAL A 813 -33.01 -1.63 -73.71
N THR A 814 -33.53 -0.46 -74.06
CA THR A 814 -32.84 0.83 -73.78
C THR A 814 -33.01 1.33 -72.36
N GLN A 815 -33.98 0.80 -71.62
CA GLN A 815 -34.26 1.15 -70.23
C GLN A 815 -33.56 0.21 -69.24
N GLU A 816 -33.05 -0.93 -69.72
CA GLU A 816 -32.28 -1.88 -68.92
C GLU A 816 -30.94 -1.30 -68.46
N THR A 817 -30.51 -1.71 -67.26
CA THR A 817 -29.21 -1.29 -66.71
C THR A 817 -28.07 -1.88 -67.54
N LEU A 818 -27.23 -1.02 -68.12
CA LEU A 818 -26.15 -1.42 -69.04
C LEU A 818 -24.85 -1.86 -68.35
N ILE A 819 -24.78 -1.70 -67.03
CA ILE A 819 -23.60 -2.04 -66.22
C ILE A 819 -24.06 -2.85 -65.02
N LYS A 820 -23.40 -3.98 -64.78
CA LYS A 820 -23.59 -4.80 -63.57
C LYS A 820 -22.22 -5.08 -62.95
N ASP A 821 -22.03 -4.60 -61.72
CA ASP A 821 -20.83 -4.91 -60.94
C ASP A 821 -21.09 -6.17 -60.10
N GLU A 822 -20.15 -7.11 -60.16
CA GLU A 822 -20.14 -8.33 -59.38
C GLU A 822 -18.70 -8.56 -58.90
N GLN A 823 -18.45 -8.32 -57.61
CA GLN A 823 -17.13 -8.39 -57.00
C GLN A 823 -16.07 -7.57 -57.78
N PHE A 824 -14.96 -8.20 -58.18
CA PHE A 824 -13.88 -7.53 -58.91
C PHE A 824 -14.13 -7.39 -60.43
N ILE A 825 -15.28 -7.83 -60.94
CA ILE A 825 -15.64 -7.80 -62.37
C ILE A 825 -16.80 -6.83 -62.61
N ARG A 826 -16.62 -5.92 -63.57
CA ARG A 826 -17.68 -5.09 -64.16
C ARG A 826 -18.16 -5.71 -65.48
N LEU A 827 -19.43 -6.08 -65.55
CA LEU A 827 -20.07 -6.57 -66.76
C LEU A 827 -20.72 -5.41 -67.54
N GLN A 828 -20.27 -5.20 -68.78
CA GLN A 828 -20.86 -4.25 -69.72
C GLN A 828 -21.87 -4.95 -70.64
N LEU A 829 -23.14 -4.52 -70.56
CA LEU A 829 -24.26 -5.05 -71.33
C LEU A 829 -24.61 -4.18 -72.55
N ALA A 830 -23.93 -3.04 -72.73
CA ALA A 830 -24.19 -2.13 -73.84
C ALA A 830 -24.09 -2.79 -75.23
N PRO A 831 -23.08 -3.65 -75.53
CA PRO A 831 -23.01 -4.36 -76.81
C PRO A 831 -24.19 -5.32 -77.01
N LEU A 832 -24.54 -6.10 -75.99
CA LEU A 832 -25.71 -7.00 -76.00
C LEU A 832 -27.00 -6.22 -76.23
N ALA A 833 -27.25 -5.17 -75.45
CA ALA A 833 -28.45 -4.35 -75.56
C ALA A 833 -28.60 -3.75 -76.96
N SER A 834 -27.51 -3.24 -77.54
CA SER A 834 -27.49 -2.72 -78.92
C SER A 834 -27.84 -3.81 -79.93
N ALA A 835 -27.26 -5.01 -79.81
CA ALA A 835 -27.52 -6.12 -80.72
C ALA A 835 -28.98 -6.62 -80.65
N VAL A 836 -29.57 -6.70 -79.45
CA VAL A 836 -30.99 -7.07 -79.28
C VAL A 836 -31.89 -5.98 -79.86
N GLN A 837 -31.57 -4.70 -79.63
CA GLN A 837 -32.33 -3.58 -80.20
C GLN A 837 -32.28 -3.57 -81.73
N GLU A 838 -31.11 -3.75 -82.34
CA GLU A 838 -30.96 -3.81 -83.80
C GLU A 838 -31.74 -4.98 -84.39
N ASN A 839 -31.69 -6.16 -83.77
CA ASN A 839 -32.48 -7.31 -84.21
C ASN A 839 -33.98 -7.06 -84.12
N ALA A 840 -34.48 -6.46 -83.03
CA ALA A 840 -35.89 -6.11 -82.87
C ALA A 840 -36.34 -5.06 -83.92
N ARG A 841 -35.52 -4.02 -84.17
CA ARG A 841 -35.79 -3.04 -85.25
C ARG A 841 -35.80 -3.70 -86.62
N SER A 842 -34.90 -4.64 -86.87
CA SER A 842 -34.88 -5.42 -88.11
C SER A 842 -36.16 -6.25 -88.28
N TRP A 843 -36.70 -6.86 -87.23
CA TRP A 843 -37.99 -7.55 -87.26
C TRP A 843 -39.15 -6.60 -87.61
N VAL A 844 -39.21 -5.42 -86.99
CA VAL A 844 -40.22 -4.39 -87.31
C VAL A 844 -40.15 -3.99 -88.78
N MET A 845 -38.95 -3.78 -89.32
CA MET A 845 -38.77 -3.42 -90.73
C MET A 845 -39.21 -4.54 -91.68
N SER A 846 -38.86 -5.80 -91.39
CA SER A 846 -39.23 -6.93 -92.26
C SER A 846 -40.73 -7.23 -92.22
N LEU A 847 -41.37 -7.18 -91.04
CA LEU A 847 -42.82 -7.30 -90.92
C LEU A 847 -43.56 -6.15 -91.62
N GLY A 848 -43.04 -4.92 -91.51
CA GLY A 848 -43.59 -3.76 -92.21
C GLY A 848 -43.48 -3.88 -93.74
N LYS A 849 -42.38 -4.44 -94.26
CA LYS A 849 -42.24 -4.75 -95.69
C LYS A 849 -43.24 -5.81 -96.15
N LEU A 850 -43.37 -6.91 -95.41
CA LEU A 850 -44.30 -7.99 -95.73
C LEU A 850 -45.76 -7.49 -95.75
N LEU A 851 -46.15 -6.68 -94.76
CA LEU A 851 -47.48 -6.06 -94.72
C LEU A 851 -47.73 -5.17 -95.95
N ASN A 852 -46.73 -4.37 -96.35
CA ASN A 852 -46.83 -3.50 -97.52
C ASN A 852 -46.93 -4.29 -98.83
N GLU A 853 -46.21 -5.42 -98.95
CA GLU A 853 -46.28 -6.32 -100.11
C GLU A 853 -47.66 -6.97 -100.23
N LEU A 854 -48.17 -7.57 -99.13
CA LEU A 854 -49.51 -8.18 -99.11
C LEU A 854 -50.62 -7.15 -99.35
N ALA A 855 -50.54 -5.96 -98.71
CA ALA A 855 -51.51 -4.89 -98.92
C ALA A 855 -51.48 -4.36 -100.37
N ARG A 856 -50.30 -4.31 -101.00
CA ARG A 856 -50.16 -3.94 -102.42
C ARG A 856 -50.77 -4.98 -103.34
N GLU A 857 -50.55 -6.27 -103.07
CA GLU A 857 -51.18 -7.37 -103.83
C GLU A 857 -52.71 -7.37 -103.67
N GLU A 858 -53.23 -7.12 -102.47
CA GLU A 858 -54.67 -6.99 -102.21
C GLU A 858 -55.27 -5.75 -102.89
N LEU A 859 -54.57 -4.61 -102.87
CA LEU A 859 -54.98 -3.39 -103.56
C LEU A 859 -55.00 -3.57 -105.08
N PHE A 860 -54.01 -4.24 -105.66
CA PHE A 860 -54.02 -4.56 -107.09
C PHE A 860 -55.16 -5.53 -107.45
N ARG A 861 -55.41 -6.56 -106.63
CA ARG A 861 -56.59 -7.43 -106.82
C ARG A 861 -57.91 -6.67 -106.77
N LEU A 862 -58.10 -5.82 -105.77
CA LEU A 862 -59.30 -4.98 -105.65
C LEU A 862 -59.43 -3.98 -106.81
N GLN A 863 -58.31 -3.40 -107.27
CA GLN A 863 -58.30 -2.50 -108.41
C GLN A 863 -58.71 -3.24 -109.70
N ASP A 864 -58.22 -4.46 -109.91
CA ASP A 864 -58.61 -5.31 -111.04
C ASP A 864 -60.09 -5.71 -110.93
N GLU A 865 -60.61 -6.03 -109.74
CA GLU A 865 -62.03 -6.34 -109.51
C GLU A 865 -62.94 -5.13 -109.75
N ILE A 866 -62.54 -3.93 -109.33
CA ILE A 866 -63.29 -2.68 -109.55
C ILE A 866 -63.21 -2.21 -111.01
N GLN A 867 -62.14 -2.52 -111.75
CA GLN A 867 -62.04 -2.19 -113.19
C GLN A 867 -62.88 -3.11 -114.07
N VAL A 868 -63.28 -4.28 -113.57
CA VAL A 868 -64.07 -5.28 -114.31
C VAL A 868 -65.57 -5.24 -113.94
N GLY A 869 -65.93 -4.61 -112.82
CA GLY A 869 -67.33 -4.30 -112.44
C GLY A 869 -67.77 -2.93 -112.94
#